data_AF-A0A940B6C9-F1
#
_entry.id   AF-A0A940B6C9-F1
#
_cell.length_a   1.000
_cell.length_b   1.000
_cell.length_c   1.000
_cell.angle_alpha   90.00
_cell.angle_beta   90.00
_cell.angle_gamma   90.00
#
_symmetry.space_group_name_H-M   'P 1'
#
loop_
_entity.id
_entity.type
_entity.pdbx_description
1 polymer ?
#
loop_
_entity_poly.entity_id
_entity_poly.type
_entity_poly.pdbx_seq_one_letter_code
_entity_poly.pdbx_strand_id
1 'polypeptide(L)'
;MKVSLLKISRKKEVINRLELQALAEMIRDDAMKEKVFNLRLNYQFLKPQRTNEGQIIIDDQKHTVNLPRILFAAECMNYKEIQKGLKYNGLVVVEVNGLKRYEDAVIIRNQAARMDETLMAFLGASGKSVKIVCRGELYKKKTPPLAPPLEREGNEYHTLPTKEDEMRQFHKNLYETARRAYQNQLGIDIEYLEPMLERTVYLSADPEVYFNPNARPFKADTEKHDQPEPANISWESDLLMPGRTITRTYHFNWVFILREVLGEYFDLPDEDRQMQLLQQLARKSLEQGIPLSHAQGMTLEHPLFHNDPELVKSVFATTYEIPLMEEYRKKHKIKPLKSVPEETLQTMRTEIFLTANYDMRMNLMTGVAEYRHKYSEDQTFKPLTEEVRNDMTIEAREQGLKSWDQDVNRFIDSTRIEKYDPVNTWLNSLQPWDGHDYIHDLALRVPTDQPHWEKYLRYWLIGMVRQWRESDKQLTGNALTPLLIGRQGCGKTRFCKILLPEELRDYYNDKLNFKNEFDLNIALTSFALINIDEFDKTTNSQQIVLKYLLSSSDVKFRPPYGKTIKQYRRYTSFIGTTNQMQPLVDPTGSRRFVCVGIPSGQNIDFTDDINHRQLFAQVLHLIEENERFWLNDDEIKELMKENEAYQRTVPLEEMIAETFRKPKDGEGRWWGTSEVLNLFASRYAYFEASKCSPNKLGRAMNNYRFNFKHRVVNGLSEYWLMEK
;
A
#
# COMPACT_ATOMS: atom_id res chain seq x y z
N MET A 1 -13.40 -2.52 41.19
CA MET A 1 -12.97 -3.90 40.86
C MET A 1 -12.36 -4.48 42.12
N LYS A 2 -12.80 -5.67 42.53
CA LYS A 2 -12.38 -6.29 43.79
C LYS A 2 -11.30 -7.34 43.56
N VAL A 3 -10.34 -7.39 44.46
CA VAL A 3 -9.27 -8.39 44.52
C VAL A 3 -9.35 -9.17 45.83
N SER A 4 -8.75 -10.36 45.86
CA SER A 4 -8.82 -11.24 47.03
C SER A 4 -7.58 -11.07 47.92
N LEU A 5 -7.80 -10.81 49.21
CA LEU A 5 -6.77 -10.77 50.24
C LEU A 5 -6.86 -12.03 51.11
N LEU A 6 -5.82 -12.85 51.07
CA LEU A 6 -5.72 -14.10 51.83
C LEU A 6 -4.93 -13.86 53.11
N LYS A 7 -5.50 -14.19 54.27
CA LYS A 7 -4.88 -14.00 55.58
C LYS A 7 -4.91 -15.30 56.38
N ILE A 8 -3.78 -15.69 56.95
CA ILE A 8 -3.70 -16.86 57.83
C ILE A 8 -4.19 -16.44 59.23
N SER A 9 -5.25 -17.08 59.73
CA SER A 9 -5.82 -16.88 61.07
C SER A 9 -6.09 -18.22 61.73
N ARG A 10 -5.52 -18.46 62.92
CA ARG A 10 -5.70 -19.72 63.70
C ARG A 10 -5.47 -21.00 62.87
N LYS A 11 -4.44 -21.02 62.03
CA LYS A 11 -4.08 -22.12 61.09
C LYS A 11 -5.08 -22.38 59.95
N LYS A 12 -6.05 -21.48 59.73
CA LYS A 12 -6.95 -21.50 58.55
C LYS A 12 -6.75 -20.24 57.70
N GLU A 13 -6.87 -20.37 56.38
CA GLU A 13 -6.78 -19.25 55.45
C GLU A 13 -8.15 -18.57 55.29
N VAL A 14 -8.22 -17.29 55.60
CA VAL A 14 -9.42 -16.46 55.49
C VAL A 14 -9.26 -15.53 54.28
N ILE A 15 -10.24 -15.56 53.38
CA ILE A 15 -10.26 -14.71 52.18
C ILE A 15 -11.19 -13.52 52.40
N ASN A 16 -10.63 -12.31 52.29
CA ASN A 16 -11.36 -11.05 52.28
C ASN A 16 -11.36 -10.45 50.88
N ARG A 17 -12.44 -9.76 50.49
CA ARG A 17 -12.53 -9.05 49.21
C ARG A 17 -12.34 -7.55 49.43
N LEU A 18 -11.46 -6.93 48.67
CA LEU A 18 -11.13 -5.51 48.80
C LEU A 18 -11.20 -4.82 47.44
N GLU A 19 -11.72 -3.60 47.41
CA GLU A 19 -11.59 -2.73 46.23
C GLU A 19 -10.13 -2.33 46.02
N LEU A 20 -9.71 -2.18 44.76
CA LEU A 20 -8.33 -1.79 44.43
C LEU A 20 -7.88 -0.48 45.09
N GLN A 21 -8.77 0.51 45.18
CA GLN A 21 -8.50 1.78 45.86
C GLN A 21 -8.21 1.54 47.36
N ALA A 22 -9.04 0.76 48.03
CA ALA A 22 -8.85 0.40 49.44
C ALA A 22 -7.59 -0.45 49.66
N LEU A 23 -7.21 -1.29 48.68
CA LEU A 23 -5.94 -2.02 48.71
C LEU A 23 -4.75 -1.06 48.58
N ALA A 24 -4.80 -0.08 47.66
CA ALA A 24 -3.76 0.93 47.50
C ALA A 24 -3.60 1.75 48.79
N GLU A 25 -4.72 2.17 49.38
CA GLU A 25 -4.75 2.83 50.68
C GLU A 25 -4.17 1.94 51.79
N MET A 26 -4.49 0.64 51.82
CA MET A 26 -3.91 -0.28 52.81
C MET A 26 -2.39 -0.52 52.61
N ILE A 27 -1.87 -0.40 51.39
CA ILE A 27 -0.42 -0.44 51.13
C ILE A 27 0.24 0.88 51.55
N ARG A 28 -0.49 2.00 51.43
CA ARG A 28 -0.04 3.35 51.78
C ARG A 28 -0.08 3.60 53.29
N ASP A 29 -1.16 3.17 53.95
CA ASP A 29 -1.43 3.36 55.36
C ASP A 29 -0.70 2.30 56.17
N ASP A 30 0.19 2.78 57.03
CA ASP A 30 1.20 2.12 57.86
C ASP A 30 0.78 0.91 58.73
N ALA A 31 -0.46 0.39 58.62
CA ALA A 31 -1.02 -0.66 59.46
C ALA A 31 -0.21 -1.98 59.47
N MET A 32 0.51 -2.27 58.39
CA MET A 32 1.41 -3.43 58.29
C MET A 32 2.90 -3.05 58.30
N LYS A 33 3.23 -1.77 58.52
CA LYS A 33 4.59 -1.23 58.42
C LYS A 33 5.56 -1.96 59.34
N GLU A 34 5.20 -2.14 60.62
CA GLU A 34 6.08 -2.82 61.58
C GLU A 34 6.41 -4.25 61.15
N LYS A 35 5.40 -5.01 60.69
CA LYS A 35 5.59 -6.39 60.24
C LYS A 35 6.42 -6.48 58.97
N VAL A 36 6.18 -5.59 58.01
CA VAL A 36 6.96 -5.51 56.77
C VAL A 36 8.39 -5.03 57.04
N PHE A 37 8.57 -4.05 57.92
CA PHE A 37 9.88 -3.55 58.35
C PHE A 37 10.71 -4.65 59.04
N ASN A 38 10.10 -5.36 59.99
CA ASN A 38 10.73 -6.51 60.65
C ASN A 38 11.06 -7.63 59.64
N LEU A 39 10.20 -7.87 58.64
CA LEU A 39 10.53 -8.80 57.57
C LEU A 39 11.74 -8.31 56.77
N ARG A 40 11.79 -7.05 56.34
CA ARG A 40 12.89 -6.47 55.54
C ARG A 40 14.23 -6.54 56.27
N LEU A 41 14.27 -6.24 57.57
CA LEU A 41 15.48 -6.35 58.41
C LEU A 41 16.01 -7.78 58.46
N ASN A 42 15.10 -8.75 58.62
CA ASN A 42 15.47 -10.15 58.76
C ASN A 42 15.68 -10.84 57.41
N TYR A 43 15.15 -10.29 56.31
CA TYR A 43 15.08 -10.93 55.00
C TYR A 43 16.45 -11.38 54.47
N GLN A 44 17.51 -10.62 54.76
CA GLN A 44 18.88 -10.94 54.36
C GLN A 44 19.48 -12.17 55.06
N PHE A 45 18.91 -12.57 56.20
CA PHE A 45 19.33 -13.74 56.99
C PHE A 45 18.46 -14.97 56.69
N LEU A 46 17.34 -14.80 55.97
CA LEU A 46 16.49 -15.89 55.53
C LEU A 46 17.09 -16.52 54.27
N LYS A 47 16.86 -17.82 54.06
CA LYS A 47 17.01 -18.49 52.76
C LYS A 47 15.63 -18.66 52.11
N PRO A 48 15.02 -17.59 51.57
CA PRO A 48 13.67 -17.66 51.02
C PRO A 48 13.66 -18.45 49.72
N GLN A 49 12.88 -19.52 49.66
CA GLN A 49 12.53 -20.21 48.42
C GLN A 49 11.13 -19.79 47.99
N ARG A 50 10.98 -19.35 46.75
CA ARG A 50 9.68 -18.98 46.18
C ARG A 50 9.02 -20.17 45.51
N THR A 51 7.77 -20.45 45.86
CA THR A 51 6.94 -21.42 45.15
C THR A 51 6.39 -20.81 43.86
N ASN A 52 5.93 -21.66 42.94
CA ASN A 52 5.33 -21.21 41.68
C ASN A 52 4.10 -20.31 41.92
N GLU A 53 3.34 -20.53 43.00
CA GLU A 53 2.19 -19.71 43.42
C GLU A 53 2.57 -18.35 44.03
N GLY A 54 3.86 -18.05 44.16
CA GLY A 54 4.39 -16.80 44.74
C GLY A 54 4.57 -16.81 46.25
N GLN A 55 4.44 -17.97 46.92
CA GLN A 55 4.67 -18.10 48.36
C GLN A 55 6.17 -18.16 48.68
N ILE A 56 6.58 -17.63 49.83
CA ILE A 56 7.97 -17.71 50.30
C ILE A 56 8.06 -18.70 51.47
N ILE A 57 8.86 -19.74 51.30
CA ILE A 57 9.20 -20.76 52.30
C ILE A 57 10.61 -20.48 52.84
N ILE A 58 10.83 -20.65 54.15
CA ILE A 58 12.10 -20.41 54.83
C ILE A 58 12.55 -21.73 55.49
N ASP A 59 13.83 -22.11 55.35
CA ASP A 59 14.40 -23.42 55.74
C ASP A 59 14.23 -23.81 57.24
N ASP A 60 14.05 -25.12 57.47
CA ASP A 60 13.79 -25.88 58.72
C ASP A 60 12.37 -25.92 59.31
N GLN A 61 11.40 -26.29 58.44
CA GLN A 61 10.07 -26.83 58.75
C GLN A 61 8.94 -25.81 59.06
N LYS A 62 8.03 -25.67 58.08
CA LYS A 62 6.61 -25.25 58.18
C LYS A 62 6.28 -23.76 58.48
N HIS A 63 7.21 -22.83 58.35
CA HIS A 63 6.90 -21.41 58.62
C HIS A 63 6.91 -20.58 57.33
N THR A 64 5.74 -20.16 56.88
CA THR A 64 5.56 -19.17 55.80
C THR A 64 5.71 -17.75 56.35
N VAL A 65 6.12 -16.80 55.51
CA VAL A 65 6.07 -15.38 55.86
C VAL A 65 4.67 -15.00 56.34
N ASN A 66 4.55 -14.54 57.59
CA ASN A 66 3.28 -14.20 58.22
C ASN A 66 2.77 -12.81 57.80
N LEU A 67 2.57 -12.66 56.48
CA LEU A 67 1.95 -11.48 55.86
C LEU A 67 0.75 -11.94 55.01
N PRO A 68 -0.32 -11.13 54.95
CA PRO A 68 -1.41 -11.37 54.01
C PRO A 68 -0.91 -11.44 52.57
N ARG A 69 -1.59 -12.19 51.73
CA ARG A 69 -1.30 -12.33 50.30
C ARG A 69 -2.43 -11.75 49.46
N ILE A 70 -2.10 -11.21 48.31
CA ILE A 70 -3.03 -10.57 47.38
C ILE A 70 -3.10 -11.42 46.12
N LEU A 71 -4.31 -11.74 45.69
CA LEU A 71 -4.62 -12.38 44.42
C LEU A 71 -5.30 -11.34 43.51
N PHE A 72 -4.57 -10.85 42.51
CA PHE A 72 -5.05 -9.82 41.59
C PHE A 72 -5.92 -10.40 40.46
N ALA A 73 -5.53 -11.56 39.93
CA ALA A 73 -6.14 -12.15 38.75
C ALA A 73 -7.60 -12.59 38.98
N ALA A 74 -8.00 -12.92 40.21
CA ALA A 74 -9.33 -13.45 40.50
C ALA A 74 -9.94 -12.97 41.83
N GLU A 75 -11.26 -12.85 41.83
CA GLU A 75 -12.10 -12.71 43.02
C GLU A 75 -12.48 -14.11 43.52
N CYS A 76 -12.17 -14.43 44.78
CA CYS A 76 -12.45 -15.73 45.41
C CYS A 76 -13.25 -15.55 46.71
N MET A 77 -13.97 -16.60 47.11
CA MET A 77 -14.62 -16.69 48.43
C MET A 77 -14.38 -18.06 49.08
N ASN A 78 -14.38 -18.08 50.41
CA ASN A 78 -14.38 -19.33 51.18
C ASN A 78 -15.81 -19.88 51.26
N TYR A 79 -16.01 -21.10 50.76
CA TYR A 79 -17.27 -21.84 50.94
C TYR A 79 -16.98 -23.27 51.40
N LYS A 80 -17.42 -23.64 52.60
CA LYS A 80 -17.22 -24.98 53.20
C LYS A 80 -15.75 -25.47 53.12
N GLU A 81 -14.81 -24.62 53.48
CA GLU A 81 -13.36 -24.92 53.47
C GLU A 81 -12.74 -25.18 52.08
N ILE A 82 -13.48 -24.92 50.99
CA ILE A 82 -13.00 -24.98 49.61
C ILE A 82 -12.99 -23.57 49.01
N GLN A 83 -11.87 -23.19 48.37
CA GLN A 83 -11.73 -21.94 47.62
C GLN A 83 -12.52 -22.06 46.31
N LYS A 84 -13.52 -21.19 46.11
CA LYS A 84 -14.28 -21.13 44.85
C LYS A 84 -14.03 -19.78 44.16
N GLY A 85 -13.59 -19.81 42.91
CA GLY A 85 -13.41 -18.62 42.06
C GLY A 85 -14.77 -18.03 41.63
N LEU A 86 -14.95 -16.73 41.83
CA LEU A 86 -16.17 -15.99 41.47
C LEU A 86 -16.05 -15.29 40.12
N LYS A 87 -14.90 -14.66 39.85
CA LYS A 87 -14.72 -13.81 38.66
C LYS A 87 -13.24 -13.60 38.33
N TYR A 88 -12.90 -13.67 37.04
CA TYR A 88 -11.59 -13.27 36.52
C TYR A 88 -11.54 -11.75 36.30
N ASN A 89 -10.47 -11.11 36.78
CA ASN A 89 -10.33 -9.65 36.80
C ASN A 89 -9.51 -9.08 35.63
N GLY A 90 -8.79 -9.92 34.86
CA GLY A 90 -7.92 -9.42 33.79
C GLY A 90 -6.71 -8.62 34.28
N LEU A 91 -6.31 -8.79 35.54
CA LEU A 91 -5.14 -8.10 36.11
C LEU A 91 -3.93 -9.02 36.12
N VAL A 92 -2.82 -8.56 35.56
CA VAL A 92 -1.52 -9.24 35.62
C VAL A 92 -0.56 -8.48 36.53
N VAL A 93 0.35 -9.22 37.18
CA VAL A 93 1.40 -8.64 38.00
C VAL A 93 2.75 -8.96 37.37
N VAL A 94 3.44 -7.93 36.90
CA VAL A 94 4.84 -8.01 36.48
C VAL A 94 5.71 -7.75 37.70
N GLU A 95 6.60 -8.69 38.01
CA GLU A 95 7.46 -8.62 39.18
C GLU A 95 8.91 -8.40 38.78
N VAL A 96 9.50 -7.29 39.24
CA VAL A 96 10.94 -7.10 39.16
C VAL A 96 11.54 -7.59 40.48
N ASN A 97 12.26 -8.70 40.46
CA ASN A 97 12.82 -9.34 41.65
C ASN A 97 14.35 -9.21 41.69
N GLY A 98 14.96 -9.58 42.83
CA GLY A 98 16.42 -9.68 42.94
C GLY A 98 17.17 -8.35 42.96
N LEU A 99 16.51 -7.23 43.26
CA LEU A 99 17.15 -5.92 43.29
C LEU A 99 18.13 -5.84 44.46
N LYS A 100 19.30 -5.22 44.25
CA LYS A 100 20.38 -5.24 45.24
C LYS A 100 20.05 -4.34 46.44
N ARG A 101 19.54 -3.13 46.17
CA ARG A 101 19.22 -2.11 47.17
C ARG A 101 17.74 -1.75 47.17
N TYR A 102 17.28 -1.21 48.30
CA TYR A 102 15.92 -0.68 48.44
C TYR A 102 15.68 0.51 47.49
N GLU A 103 16.69 1.36 47.34
CA GLU A 103 16.69 2.51 46.42
C GLU A 103 16.48 2.09 44.96
N ASP A 104 17.10 0.99 44.52
CA ASP A 104 16.91 0.44 43.17
C ASP A 104 15.42 0.09 42.93
N ALA A 105 14.77 -0.48 43.94
CA ALA A 105 13.36 -0.81 43.88
C ALA A 105 12.47 0.44 43.84
N VAL A 106 12.83 1.49 44.59
CA VAL A 106 12.15 2.80 44.54
C VAL A 106 12.25 3.42 43.14
N ILE A 107 13.44 3.38 42.54
CA ILE A 107 13.67 3.90 41.17
C ILE A 107 12.82 3.15 40.17
N ILE A 108 12.84 1.82 40.19
CA ILE A 108 12.09 0.99 39.25
C ILE A 108 10.58 1.16 39.43
N ARG A 109 10.09 1.26 40.67
CA ARG A 109 8.68 1.57 40.95
C ARG A 109 8.28 2.92 40.35
N ASN A 110 9.08 3.96 40.58
CA ASN A 110 8.79 5.31 40.07
C ASN A 110 8.89 5.38 38.54
N GLN A 111 9.76 4.58 37.92
CA GLN A 111 9.82 4.46 36.46
C GLN A 111 8.62 3.72 35.89
N ALA A 112 8.21 2.61 36.52
CA ALA A 112 7.00 1.88 36.13
C ALA A 112 5.76 2.76 36.24
N ALA A 113 5.64 3.57 37.30
CA ALA A 113 4.54 4.53 37.50
C ALA A 113 4.38 5.58 36.37
N ARG A 114 5.39 5.78 35.52
CA ARG A 114 5.33 6.73 34.39
C ARG A 114 4.66 6.16 33.14
N MET A 115 4.42 4.86 33.08
CA MET A 115 3.67 4.27 31.97
C MET A 115 2.18 4.47 32.19
N ASP A 116 1.49 4.92 31.15
CA ASP A 116 0.04 5.15 31.19
C ASP A 116 -0.74 3.85 31.47
N GLU A 117 -0.14 2.70 31.15
CA GLU A 117 -0.72 1.37 31.37
C GLU A 117 -0.57 0.84 32.81
N THR A 118 0.21 1.53 33.66
CA THR A 118 0.42 1.12 35.04
C THR A 118 -0.79 1.43 35.90
N LEU A 119 -1.50 0.39 36.33
CA LEU A 119 -2.63 0.52 37.25
C LEU A 119 -2.16 0.77 38.69
N MET A 120 -1.15 0.00 39.11
CA MET A 120 -0.57 0.12 40.45
C MET A 120 0.90 -0.28 40.42
N ALA A 121 1.77 0.48 41.09
CA ALA A 121 3.17 0.11 41.27
C ALA A 121 3.61 0.35 42.72
N PHE A 122 4.15 -0.70 43.36
CA PHE A 122 4.60 -0.64 44.74
C PHE A 122 5.80 -1.55 45.01
N LEU A 123 6.53 -1.24 46.07
CA LEU A 123 7.61 -2.07 46.57
C LEU A 123 7.09 -3.38 47.15
N GLY A 124 7.66 -4.51 46.76
CA GLY A 124 7.35 -5.81 47.35
C GLY A 124 7.74 -5.90 48.83
N ALA A 125 7.20 -6.90 49.52
CA ALA A 125 7.41 -7.06 50.97
C ALA A 125 8.90 -7.15 51.37
N SER A 126 9.76 -7.69 50.51
CA SER A 126 11.21 -7.76 50.74
C SER A 126 11.93 -6.41 50.67
N GLY A 127 11.30 -5.36 50.15
CA GLY A 127 11.95 -4.07 49.85
C GLY A 127 12.95 -4.12 48.69
N LYS A 128 13.20 -5.29 48.11
CA LYS A 128 14.15 -5.56 47.01
C LYS A 128 13.45 -6.11 45.77
N SER A 129 12.18 -5.77 45.61
CA SER A 129 11.39 -6.12 44.45
C SER A 129 10.32 -5.07 44.21
N VAL A 130 9.83 -4.98 42.97
CA VAL A 130 8.73 -4.11 42.57
C VAL A 130 7.61 -4.96 42.02
N LYS A 131 6.36 -4.62 42.37
CA LYS A 131 5.14 -5.21 41.82
C LYS A 131 4.45 -4.18 40.96
N ILE A 132 4.26 -4.50 39.69
CA ILE A 132 3.63 -3.64 38.69
C ILE A 132 2.35 -4.34 38.25
N VAL A 133 1.21 -3.76 38.56
CA VAL A 133 -0.11 -4.30 38.23
C VAL A 133 -0.64 -3.59 37.01
N CYS A 134 -1.12 -4.37 36.04
CA CYS A 134 -1.67 -3.85 34.78
C CYS A 134 -3.02 -4.50 34.51
N ARG A 135 -3.91 -3.78 33.82
CA ARG A 135 -5.20 -4.32 33.38
C ARG A 135 -5.14 -4.68 31.89
N GLY A 136 -5.82 -5.76 31.53
CA GLY A 136 -5.97 -6.19 30.15
C GLY A 136 -7.37 -5.96 29.61
N GLU A 137 -7.44 -5.79 28.29
CA GLU A 137 -8.68 -5.78 27.53
C GLU A 137 -8.57 -6.75 26.35
N LEU A 138 -9.61 -7.55 26.15
CA LEU A 138 -9.67 -8.52 25.06
C LEU A 138 -9.73 -7.81 23.70
N TYR A 139 -8.70 -8.03 22.90
CA TYR A 139 -8.67 -7.60 21.51
C TYR A 139 -9.27 -8.68 20.61
N LYS A 140 -10.42 -8.38 20.00
CA LYS A 140 -10.92 -9.17 18.87
C LYS A 140 -10.33 -8.59 17.59
N LYS A 141 -9.55 -9.38 16.85
CA LYS A 141 -9.19 -9.11 15.46
C LYS A 141 -10.50 -8.81 14.73
N LYS A 142 -10.73 -7.54 14.33
CA LYS A 142 -11.89 -7.20 13.50
C LYS A 142 -11.71 -7.96 12.19
N THR A 143 -12.48 -9.03 11.99
CA THR A 143 -12.92 -9.39 10.64
C THR A 143 -13.62 -8.14 10.09
N PRO A 144 -13.34 -7.71 8.85
CA PRO A 144 -13.96 -6.49 8.31
C PRO A 144 -15.48 -6.66 8.30
N PRO A 145 -16.27 -5.76 8.89
CA PRO A 145 -17.71 -5.87 8.81
C PRO A 145 -18.20 -5.34 7.46
N LEU A 146 -18.62 -6.24 6.58
CA LEU A 146 -19.72 -6.00 5.66
C LEU A 146 -21.00 -5.82 6.50
N ALA A 147 -21.35 -4.58 6.85
CA ALA A 147 -22.71 -4.05 7.04
C ALA A 147 -22.69 -2.78 7.93
N PRO A 148 -23.58 -1.80 7.70
CA PRO A 148 -23.67 -0.59 8.53
C PRO A 148 -24.25 -0.88 9.92
N PRO A 149 -23.98 -0.02 10.92
CA PRO A 149 -24.34 -0.25 12.30
C PRO A 149 -25.84 -0.05 12.52
N LEU A 150 -26.53 -1.10 12.94
CA LEU A 150 -27.84 -0.98 13.58
C LEU A 150 -27.61 -0.58 15.04
N GLU A 151 -28.17 0.57 15.41
CA GLU A 151 -28.36 0.97 16.79
C GLU A 151 -29.09 -0.14 17.56
N ARG A 152 -28.41 -0.71 18.56
CA ARG A 152 -29.06 -1.43 19.66
C ARG A 152 -28.39 -1.04 20.97
N GLU A 153 -29.22 -0.50 21.84
CA GLU A 153 -28.94 -0.08 23.19
C GLU A 153 -28.35 -1.21 24.06
N GLY A 154 -27.42 -0.83 24.93
CA GLY A 154 -27.19 -1.41 26.24
C GLY A 154 -27.10 -2.94 26.33
N ASN A 155 -25.90 -3.48 26.09
CA ASN A 155 -25.40 -4.62 26.87
C ASN A 155 -23.87 -4.70 26.76
N GLU A 156 -23.24 -4.83 27.92
CA GLU A 156 -21.81 -4.77 28.18
C GLU A 156 -20.98 -5.59 27.18
N TYR A 157 -20.08 -4.93 26.45
CA TYR A 157 -19.00 -5.61 25.75
C TYR A 157 -18.24 -6.45 26.77
N HIS A 158 -18.23 -7.78 26.60
CA HIS A 158 -17.38 -8.66 27.40
C HIS A 158 -15.91 -8.30 27.12
N THR A 159 -15.32 -7.47 27.97
CA THR A 159 -13.92 -7.00 27.90
C THR A 159 -12.90 -8.07 28.26
N LEU A 160 -13.34 -9.22 28.78
CA LEU A 160 -12.52 -10.33 29.25
C LEU A 160 -13.12 -11.69 28.84
N PRO A 161 -12.28 -12.73 28.65
CA PRO A 161 -12.74 -14.08 28.32
C PRO A 161 -13.51 -14.75 29.46
N THR A 162 -14.48 -15.61 29.10
CA THR A 162 -15.38 -16.29 30.06
C THR A 162 -15.08 -17.77 30.26
N LYS A 163 -14.39 -18.44 29.32
CA LYS A 163 -13.96 -19.84 29.48
C LYS A 163 -12.61 -19.92 30.17
N GLU A 164 -12.42 -20.94 31.01
CA GLU A 164 -11.20 -21.08 31.81
C GLU A 164 -9.93 -21.23 30.95
N ASP A 165 -9.96 -22.01 29.88
CA ASP A 165 -8.82 -22.17 28.97
C ASP A 165 -8.47 -20.86 28.24
N GLU A 166 -9.49 -20.12 27.79
CA GLU A 166 -9.33 -18.81 27.15
C GLU A 166 -8.81 -17.76 28.16
N MET A 167 -9.24 -17.83 29.43
CA MET A 167 -8.71 -16.99 30.51
C MET A 167 -7.23 -17.25 30.74
N ARG A 168 -6.81 -18.53 30.82
CA ARG A 168 -5.40 -18.88 31.03
C ARG A 168 -4.52 -18.42 29.87
N GLN A 169 -4.98 -18.63 28.63
CA GLN A 169 -4.24 -18.18 27.45
C GLN A 169 -4.17 -16.65 27.34
N PHE A 170 -5.29 -15.96 27.55
CA PHE A 170 -5.32 -14.49 27.57
C PHE A 170 -4.44 -13.91 28.69
N HIS A 171 -4.48 -14.51 29.89
CA HIS A 171 -3.64 -14.07 31.02
C HIS A 171 -2.15 -14.23 30.70
N LYS A 172 -1.78 -15.30 30.01
CA LYS A 172 -0.44 -15.52 29.51
C LYS A 172 -0.03 -14.45 28.49
N ASN A 173 -0.82 -14.25 27.45
CA ASN A 173 -0.54 -13.27 26.40
C ASN A 173 -0.42 -11.85 26.99
N LEU A 174 -1.36 -11.48 27.86
CA LEU A 174 -1.37 -10.20 28.56
C LEU A 174 -0.11 -9.99 29.41
N TYR A 175 0.30 -11.02 30.17
CA TYR A 175 1.52 -10.96 30.97
C TYR A 175 2.77 -10.79 30.09
N GLU A 176 2.87 -11.53 28.98
CA GLU A 176 4.00 -11.43 28.05
C GLU A 176 4.07 -10.05 27.39
N THR A 177 2.94 -9.50 26.94
CA THR A 177 2.84 -8.15 26.38
C THR A 177 3.27 -7.09 27.41
N ALA A 178 2.72 -7.15 28.62
CA ALA A 178 3.07 -6.23 29.69
C ALA A 178 4.56 -6.36 30.07
N ARG A 179 5.05 -7.58 30.32
CA ARG A 179 6.45 -7.86 30.65
C ARG A 179 7.39 -7.28 29.60
N ARG A 180 7.12 -7.48 28.30
CA ARG A 180 7.93 -6.89 27.22
C ARG A 180 7.90 -5.36 27.22
N ALA A 181 6.72 -4.78 27.41
CA ALA A 181 6.59 -3.32 27.47
C ALA A 181 7.41 -2.72 28.62
N TYR A 182 7.32 -3.30 29.82
CA TYR A 182 8.12 -2.85 30.97
C TYR A 182 9.60 -3.20 30.84
N GLN A 183 9.96 -4.35 30.27
CA GLN A 183 11.35 -4.72 30.02
C GLN A 183 12.03 -3.72 29.08
N ASN A 184 11.34 -3.33 28.00
CA ASN A 184 11.81 -2.31 27.07
C ASN A 184 11.88 -0.92 27.74
N GLN A 185 10.86 -0.54 28.52
CA GLN A 185 10.79 0.77 29.15
C GLN A 185 11.78 0.95 30.31
N LEU A 186 11.95 -0.09 31.13
CA LEU A 186 12.82 -0.08 32.30
C LEU A 186 14.27 -0.43 31.94
N GLY A 187 14.51 -1.01 30.76
CA GLY A 187 15.85 -1.42 30.31
C GLY A 187 16.48 -2.51 31.18
N ILE A 188 15.66 -3.34 31.82
CA ILE A 188 16.09 -4.45 32.69
C ILE A 188 15.49 -5.75 32.17
N ASP A 189 16.26 -6.82 32.21
CA ASP A 189 15.71 -8.15 31.95
C ASP A 189 14.81 -8.55 33.12
N ILE A 190 13.51 -8.57 32.88
CA ILE A 190 12.52 -8.98 33.86
C ILE A 190 12.41 -10.49 33.74
N GLU A 191 12.74 -11.21 34.81
CA GLU A 191 12.62 -12.66 34.88
C GLU A 191 11.23 -13.13 34.41
N TYR A 192 11.19 -14.11 33.51
CA TYR A 192 9.94 -14.74 33.10
C TYR A 192 9.40 -15.56 34.26
N LEU A 193 8.24 -15.15 34.77
CA LEU A 193 7.50 -15.91 35.78
C LEU A 193 6.24 -16.43 35.13
N GLU A 194 6.04 -17.74 35.19
CA GLU A 194 4.86 -18.35 34.57
C GLU A 194 3.58 -17.71 35.15
N PRO A 195 2.75 -17.07 34.30
CA PRO A 195 1.57 -16.34 34.75
C PRO A 195 0.43 -17.30 35.03
N MET A 196 0.18 -17.57 36.32
CA MET A 196 -0.93 -18.39 36.79
C MET A 196 -2.03 -17.53 37.39
N LEU A 197 -3.29 -17.94 37.17
CA LEU A 197 -4.47 -17.24 37.71
C LEU A 197 -4.50 -17.26 39.24
N GLU A 198 -3.85 -18.25 39.84
CA GLU A 198 -3.76 -18.48 41.27
C GLU A 198 -2.54 -17.79 41.92
N ARG A 199 -1.70 -17.12 41.13
CA ARG A 199 -0.46 -16.50 41.60
C ARG A 199 -0.76 -15.36 42.58
N THR A 200 -0.12 -15.42 43.75
CA THR A 200 -0.30 -14.44 44.82
C THR A 200 0.96 -13.61 45.06
N VAL A 201 0.79 -12.39 45.55
CA VAL A 201 1.91 -11.54 46.01
C VAL A 201 1.68 -11.10 47.46
N TYR A 202 2.74 -11.02 48.26
CA TYR A 202 2.60 -10.56 49.64
C TYR A 202 2.19 -9.09 49.70
N LEU A 203 1.24 -8.80 50.60
CA LEU A 203 0.92 -7.43 50.99
C LEU A 203 2.16 -6.77 51.56
N SER A 204 2.44 -5.55 51.09
CA SER A 204 3.60 -4.76 51.45
C SER A 204 3.17 -3.44 52.09
N ALA A 205 4.14 -2.66 52.53
CA ALA A 205 3.97 -1.29 52.99
C ALA A 205 4.85 -0.39 52.13
N ASP A 206 4.22 0.54 51.42
CA ASP A 206 4.85 1.50 50.53
C ASP A 206 4.07 2.84 50.55
N PRO A 207 4.54 3.84 51.32
CA PRO A 207 3.88 5.15 51.40
C PRO A 207 3.74 5.87 50.06
N GLU A 208 4.63 5.55 49.10
CA GLU A 208 4.67 6.16 47.77
C GLU A 208 4.09 5.22 46.70
N VAL A 209 3.20 4.30 47.09
CA VAL A 209 2.48 3.46 46.13
C VAL A 209 1.77 4.33 45.09
N TYR A 210 2.11 4.06 43.83
CA TYR A 210 1.42 4.65 42.69
C TYR A 210 0.15 3.87 42.41
N PHE A 211 -0.95 4.57 42.24
CA PHE A 211 -2.23 4.01 41.84
C PHE A 211 -2.94 4.95 40.88
N ASN A 212 -3.30 4.45 39.70
CA ASN A 212 -4.05 5.18 38.68
C ASN A 212 -5.29 4.37 38.28
N PRO A 213 -6.50 4.69 38.77
CA PRO A 213 -7.71 3.95 38.44
C PRO A 213 -8.08 4.03 36.95
N ASN A 214 -7.55 5.02 36.22
CA ASN A 214 -7.83 5.26 34.80
C ASN A 214 -6.72 4.72 33.87
N ALA A 215 -5.74 3.98 34.39
CA ALA A 215 -4.59 3.48 33.63
C ALA A 215 -5.00 2.78 32.32
N ARG A 216 -4.36 3.05 31.19
CA ARG A 216 -4.72 2.45 29.90
C ARG A 216 -4.60 0.92 29.93
N PRO A 217 -5.59 0.15 29.44
CA PRO A 217 -5.44 -1.31 29.39
C PRO A 217 -4.44 -1.73 28.31
N PHE A 218 -3.66 -2.79 28.60
CA PHE A 218 -2.97 -3.54 27.56
C PHE A 218 -3.98 -4.36 26.76
N LYS A 219 -3.79 -4.42 25.44
CA LYS A 219 -4.63 -5.24 24.56
C LYS A 219 -3.96 -6.58 24.31
N ALA A 220 -4.71 -7.66 24.53
CA ALA A 220 -4.26 -9.04 24.29
C ALA A 220 -5.40 -9.89 23.72
N ASP A 221 -5.07 -10.93 22.97
CA ASP A 221 -6.04 -11.90 22.47
C ASP A 221 -5.97 -13.23 23.25
N THR A 222 -6.78 -14.21 22.85
CA THR A 222 -6.84 -15.56 23.42
C THR A 222 -6.14 -16.61 22.53
N GLU A 223 -5.40 -16.18 21.50
CA GLU A 223 -4.75 -17.09 20.55
C GLU A 223 -3.39 -17.58 21.10
N LYS A 224 -2.95 -18.76 20.66
CA LYS A 224 -1.60 -19.25 21.00
C LYS A 224 -0.62 -18.68 19.99
N HIS A 225 0.29 -17.84 20.46
CA HIS A 225 1.36 -17.28 19.65
C HIS A 225 2.69 -17.99 19.93
N ASP A 226 3.46 -18.27 18.87
CA ASP A 226 4.84 -18.75 18.98
C ASP A 226 5.80 -17.63 19.42
N GLN A 227 5.46 -16.37 19.12
CA GLN A 227 6.14 -15.16 19.60
C GLN A 227 5.11 -14.02 19.82
N PRO A 228 5.19 -13.25 20.92
CA PRO A 228 4.24 -12.16 21.19
C PRO A 228 4.25 -11.06 20.11
N GLU A 229 3.09 -10.78 19.52
CA GLU A 229 2.87 -9.67 18.58
C GLU A 229 2.37 -8.41 19.32
N PRO A 230 2.98 -7.22 19.12
CA PRO A 230 2.47 -5.98 19.70
C PRO A 230 1.20 -5.49 18.98
N ALA A 231 0.18 -5.12 19.75
CA ALA A 231 -1.04 -4.51 19.20
C ALA A 231 -0.76 -3.09 18.68
N ASN A 232 -0.82 -2.88 17.36
CA ASN A 232 -0.70 -1.56 16.75
C ASN A 232 -1.90 -0.67 17.10
N ILE A 233 -1.66 0.47 17.76
CA ILE A 233 -2.67 1.49 18.06
C ILE A 233 -2.06 2.86 17.76
N SER A 234 -2.60 3.56 16.77
CA SER A 234 -2.22 4.92 16.36
C SER A 234 -3.26 5.93 16.87
N TRP A 235 -2.83 7.02 17.52
CA TRP A 235 -3.65 8.24 17.72
C TRP A 235 -2.79 9.52 17.67
N GLU A 236 -3.36 10.57 17.07
CA GLU A 236 -2.80 11.88 16.74
C GLU A 236 -2.69 12.80 17.97
N SER A 237 -1.48 13.23 18.37
CA SER A 237 -1.17 14.55 19.01
C SER A 237 0.27 14.74 19.56
N ASP A 238 1.14 13.73 19.61
CA ASP A 238 2.50 13.87 20.18
C ASP A 238 3.61 14.14 19.13
N LEU A 239 3.54 15.23 18.39
CA LEU A 239 4.49 15.51 17.29
C LEU A 239 5.28 16.81 17.52
N LEU A 240 6.47 16.71 18.11
CA LEU A 240 7.47 17.80 18.09
C LEU A 240 8.03 18.02 16.66
N MET A 241 7.93 17.00 15.80
CA MET A 241 8.14 17.11 14.35
C MET A 241 7.02 16.39 13.56
N PRO A 242 6.70 16.88 12.35
CA PRO A 242 5.83 16.22 11.35
C PRO A 242 5.93 14.70 11.32
N GLY A 243 4.80 14.00 11.46
CA GLY A 243 4.71 12.55 11.23
C GLY A 243 5.64 11.68 12.10
N ARG A 244 6.29 12.23 13.13
CA ARG A 244 7.19 11.54 14.05
C ARG A 244 6.82 11.80 15.51
N THR A 245 6.61 10.72 16.26
CA THR A 245 6.37 10.79 17.70
C THR A 245 7.43 11.63 18.42
N ILE A 246 7.08 12.24 19.55
CA ILE A 246 7.98 13.01 20.43
C ILE A 246 9.29 12.26 20.69
N THR A 247 9.22 10.95 21.00
CA THR A 247 10.39 10.09 21.21
C THR A 247 11.30 10.00 19.99
N ARG A 248 10.73 9.75 18.80
CA ARG A 248 11.50 9.72 17.54
C ARG A 248 12.12 11.08 17.22
N THR A 249 11.45 12.15 17.60
CA THR A 249 11.95 13.51 17.41
C THR A 249 13.15 13.80 18.30
N TYR A 250 13.09 13.42 19.58
CA TYR A 250 14.23 13.53 20.49
C TYR A 250 15.42 12.67 20.05
N HIS A 251 15.16 11.46 19.56
CA HIS A 251 16.19 10.60 19.00
C HIS A 251 16.90 11.20 17.80
N PHE A 252 16.11 11.71 16.86
CA PHE A 252 16.68 12.37 15.70
C PHE A 252 17.50 13.62 16.08
N ASN A 253 16.98 14.45 17.00
CA ASN A 253 17.70 15.62 17.49
C ASN A 253 19.03 15.24 18.19
N TRP A 254 19.01 14.19 19.01
CA TRP A 254 20.19 13.70 19.70
C TRP A 254 21.28 13.20 18.74
N VAL A 255 20.92 12.56 17.63
CA VAL A 255 21.88 12.13 16.59
C VAL A 255 22.62 13.33 15.98
N PHE A 256 21.95 14.47 15.78
CA PHE A 256 22.63 15.69 15.32
C PHE A 256 23.59 16.26 16.36
N ILE A 257 23.16 16.29 17.63
CA ILE A 257 24.02 16.73 18.75
C ILE A 257 25.26 15.84 18.82
N LEU A 258 25.09 14.53 18.72
CA LEU A 258 26.18 13.57 18.71
C LEU A 258 27.14 13.84 17.55
N ARG A 259 26.64 14.05 16.34
CA ARG A 259 27.48 14.31 15.17
C ARG A 259 28.28 15.61 15.31
N GLU A 260 27.66 16.66 15.85
CA GLU A 260 28.31 17.94 16.13
C GLU A 260 29.43 17.76 17.16
N VAL A 261 29.15 17.08 18.28
CA VAL A 261 30.12 16.83 19.36
C VAL A 261 31.24 15.89 18.91
N LEU A 262 30.95 14.85 18.13
CA LEU A 262 32.00 13.96 17.60
C LEU A 262 32.88 14.66 16.56
N GLY A 263 32.33 15.58 15.77
CA GLY A 263 33.09 16.33 14.77
C GLY A 263 34.08 17.34 15.38
N GLU A 264 33.71 18.01 16.48
CA GLU A 264 34.54 19.02 17.13
C GLU A 264 35.65 18.43 18.02
N TYR A 265 35.50 17.18 18.49
CA TYR A 265 36.33 16.61 19.55
C TYR A 265 37.01 15.28 19.17
N PHE A 266 37.07 14.97 17.87
CA PHE A 266 37.67 13.73 17.34
C PHE A 266 39.19 13.59 17.63
N ASP A 267 39.90 14.72 17.75
CA ASP A 267 41.37 14.77 17.82
C ASP A 267 41.96 14.80 19.27
N LEU A 268 41.14 14.68 20.32
CA LEU A 268 41.61 14.73 21.71
C LEU A 268 42.35 13.45 22.16
N PRO A 269 43.31 13.48 23.09
CA PRO A 269 43.91 12.26 23.69
C PRO A 269 42.87 11.39 24.43
N ASP A 270 43.03 10.05 24.37
CA ASP A 270 42.00 9.07 24.82
C ASP A 270 41.59 9.17 26.30
N GLU A 271 42.49 9.57 27.20
CA GLU A 271 42.21 9.57 28.65
C GLU A 271 41.15 10.60 29.10
N ASP A 272 41.02 11.73 28.39
CA ASP A 272 40.06 12.81 28.71
C ASP A 272 38.90 12.93 27.70
N ARG A 273 39.02 12.25 26.55
CA ARG A 273 38.09 12.37 25.40
C ARG A 273 36.66 11.99 25.78
N GLN A 274 36.47 10.88 26.49
CA GLN A 274 35.14 10.36 26.80
C GLN A 274 34.37 11.27 27.77
N MET A 275 35.04 11.79 28.81
CA MET A 275 34.44 12.71 29.78
C MET A 275 34.00 14.02 29.11
N GLN A 276 34.87 14.61 28.28
CA GLN A 276 34.57 15.88 27.61
C GLN A 276 33.43 15.73 26.59
N LEU A 277 33.41 14.63 25.82
CA LEU A 277 32.32 14.31 24.91
C LEU A 277 30.99 14.16 25.65
N LEU A 278 30.97 13.46 26.79
CA LEU A 278 29.77 13.27 27.60
C LEU A 278 29.25 14.58 28.20
N GLN A 279 30.14 15.44 28.69
CA GLN A 279 29.76 16.76 29.22
C GLN A 279 29.14 17.64 28.13
N GLN A 280 29.72 17.66 26.93
CA GLN A 280 29.18 18.43 25.80
C GLN A 280 27.86 17.86 25.28
N LEU A 281 27.74 16.52 25.19
CA LEU A 281 26.50 15.84 24.85
C LEU A 281 25.39 16.16 25.84
N ALA A 282 25.67 16.10 27.14
CA ALA A 282 24.72 16.42 28.20
C ALA A 282 24.28 17.89 28.12
N ARG A 283 25.24 18.80 28.00
CA ARG A 283 25.00 20.24 27.93
C ARG A 283 24.18 20.61 26.70
N LYS A 284 24.58 20.16 25.51
CA LYS A 284 23.84 20.45 24.27
C LYS A 284 22.47 19.77 24.30
N SER A 285 22.32 18.55 24.80
CA SER A 285 21.00 17.91 24.94
C SER A 285 20.05 18.73 25.82
N LEU A 286 20.56 19.32 26.90
CA LEU A 286 19.80 20.22 27.78
C LEU A 286 19.44 21.53 27.07
N GLU A 287 20.41 22.17 26.40
CA GLU A 287 20.20 23.40 25.61
C GLU A 287 19.20 23.20 24.46
N GLN A 288 18.96 21.95 24.05
CA GLN A 288 18.05 21.55 22.98
C GLN A 288 16.69 21.05 23.50
N GLY A 289 16.50 21.03 24.83
CA GLY A 289 15.24 20.67 25.47
C GLY A 289 14.90 19.18 25.42
N ILE A 290 15.88 18.30 25.17
CA ILE A 290 15.67 16.84 25.23
C ILE A 290 15.49 16.44 26.70
N PRO A 291 14.48 15.63 27.08
CA PRO A 291 14.32 15.16 28.46
C PRO A 291 15.52 14.32 28.90
N LEU A 292 15.94 14.49 30.16
CA LEU A 292 17.08 13.80 30.77
C LEU A 292 17.07 12.29 30.49
N SER A 293 15.93 11.63 30.73
CA SER A 293 15.80 10.18 30.55
C SER A 293 15.97 9.73 29.10
N HIS A 294 15.47 10.51 28.13
CA HIS A 294 15.67 10.25 26.71
C HIS A 294 17.14 10.46 26.34
N ALA A 295 17.73 11.59 26.72
CA ALA A 295 19.12 11.91 26.36
C ALA A 295 20.11 10.89 26.94
N GLN A 296 19.91 10.48 28.19
CA GLN A 296 20.70 9.41 28.82
C GLN A 296 20.51 8.06 28.13
N GLY A 297 19.26 7.66 27.86
CA GLY A 297 18.97 6.37 27.19
C GLY A 297 19.66 6.26 25.85
N MET A 298 19.57 7.30 25.02
CA MET A 298 20.19 7.32 23.69
C MET A 298 21.72 7.35 23.75
N THR A 299 22.30 8.08 24.72
CA THR A 299 23.75 8.06 24.94
C THR A 299 24.26 6.71 25.42
N LEU A 300 23.52 6.02 26.29
CA LEU A 300 23.88 4.68 26.78
C LEU A 300 23.81 3.60 25.70
N GLU A 301 22.89 3.74 24.75
CA GLU A 301 22.77 2.83 23.59
C GLU A 301 23.89 3.02 22.55
N HIS A 302 24.61 4.14 22.60
CA HIS A 302 25.63 4.45 21.60
C HIS A 302 26.97 3.74 21.89
N PRO A 303 27.58 3.03 20.91
CA PRO A 303 28.76 2.20 21.14
C PRO A 303 29.97 2.91 21.78
N LEU A 304 30.14 4.21 21.54
CA LEU A 304 31.25 5.00 22.11
C LEU A 304 31.11 5.27 23.61
N PHE A 305 29.90 5.21 24.17
CA PHE A 305 29.62 5.65 25.54
C PHE A 305 29.04 4.54 26.43
N HIS A 306 28.80 3.35 25.88
CA HIS A 306 28.22 2.21 26.61
C HIS A 306 29.15 1.65 27.70
N ASN A 307 30.45 1.95 27.64
CA ASN A 307 31.48 1.34 28.48
C ASN A 307 31.36 1.72 29.97
N ASP A 308 30.85 2.92 30.27
CA ASP A 308 30.68 3.40 31.66
C ASP A 308 29.30 4.06 31.85
N PRO A 309 28.27 3.25 32.18
CA PRO A 309 26.92 3.74 32.37
C PRO A 309 26.75 4.68 33.57
N GLU A 310 27.59 4.53 34.61
CA GLU A 310 27.54 5.38 35.80
C GLU A 310 28.10 6.77 35.49
N LEU A 311 29.15 6.83 34.69
CA LEU A 311 29.71 8.08 34.19
C LEU A 311 28.70 8.85 33.32
N VAL A 312 28.01 8.18 32.39
CA VAL A 312 26.96 8.82 31.56
C VAL A 312 25.83 9.35 32.45
N LYS A 313 25.33 8.54 33.39
CA LYS A 313 24.22 8.93 34.27
C LYS A 313 24.59 10.11 35.17
N SER A 314 25.78 10.09 35.77
CA SER A 314 26.26 11.16 36.65
C SER A 314 26.50 12.47 35.90
N VAL A 315 27.19 12.45 34.75
CA VAL A 315 27.44 13.65 33.95
C VAL A 315 26.14 14.30 33.49
N PHE A 316 25.19 13.51 32.97
CA PHE A 316 23.89 14.02 32.55
C PHE A 316 23.04 14.51 33.73
N ALA A 317 23.03 13.79 34.85
CA ALA A 317 22.29 14.21 36.05
C ALA A 317 22.83 15.56 36.58
N THR A 318 24.15 15.68 36.76
CA THR A 318 24.81 16.92 37.21
C THR A 318 24.54 18.07 36.24
N THR A 319 24.53 17.81 34.93
CA THR A 319 24.27 18.86 33.93
C THR A 319 22.81 19.33 33.93
N TYR A 320 21.86 18.41 34.19
CA TYR A 320 20.43 18.70 34.25
C TYR A 320 19.95 19.14 35.65
N GLU A 321 20.85 19.18 36.63
CA GLU A 321 20.59 19.61 38.01
C GLU A 321 20.51 21.14 38.10
N ILE A 322 19.44 21.71 37.54
CA ILE A 322 19.11 23.13 37.68
C ILE A 322 17.69 23.22 38.27
N PRO A 323 17.51 23.81 39.48
CA PRO A 323 16.29 23.63 40.28
C PRO A 323 14.97 24.19 39.74
N LEU A 324 14.91 24.81 38.56
CA LEU A 324 13.64 25.13 37.89
C LEU A 324 13.82 25.08 36.38
N MET A 325 13.57 23.92 35.77
CA MET A 325 13.66 23.74 34.32
C MET A 325 12.78 24.72 33.51
N GLU A 326 11.63 25.15 34.03
CA GLU A 326 10.77 26.14 33.35
C GLU A 326 11.31 27.57 33.44
N GLU A 327 11.81 28.00 34.60
CA GLU A 327 12.47 29.31 34.74
C GLU A 327 13.82 29.34 34.04
N TYR A 328 14.58 28.25 34.05
CA TYR A 328 15.84 28.12 33.32
C TYR A 328 15.61 28.18 31.80
N ARG A 329 14.61 27.46 31.27
CA ARG A 329 14.22 27.53 29.85
C ARG A 329 13.80 28.95 29.45
N LYS A 330 13.02 29.65 30.29
CA LYS A 330 12.62 31.05 30.06
C LYS A 330 13.80 32.04 30.17
N LYS A 331 14.67 31.89 31.18
CA LYS A 331 15.83 32.75 31.45
C LYS A 331 16.93 32.61 30.39
N HIS A 332 17.18 31.39 29.90
CA HIS A 332 18.25 31.08 28.95
C HIS A 332 17.79 30.97 27.49
N LYS A 333 16.50 31.23 27.21
CA LYS A 333 15.91 31.21 25.85
C LYS A 333 16.21 29.91 25.08
N ILE A 334 16.05 28.77 25.75
CA ILE A 334 16.28 27.43 25.19
C ILE A 334 15.35 27.22 23.98
N LYS A 335 15.93 26.93 22.81
CA LYS A 335 15.20 26.69 21.56
C LYS A 335 15.29 25.21 21.20
N PRO A 336 14.17 24.46 21.20
CA PRO A 336 14.15 23.08 20.76
C PRO A 336 14.68 22.95 19.32
N LEU A 337 15.39 21.85 19.03
CA LEU A 337 15.87 21.48 17.69
C LEU A 337 16.90 22.42 17.04
N LYS A 338 17.56 23.33 17.77
CA LYS A 338 18.67 24.17 17.28
C LYS A 338 19.84 23.37 16.67
N SER A 339 20.07 22.12 17.08
CA SER A 339 21.10 21.23 16.51
C SER A 339 20.68 20.58 15.20
N VAL A 340 19.37 20.52 14.92
CA VAL A 340 18.89 20.12 13.60
C VAL A 340 19.20 21.26 12.63
N PRO A 341 19.91 21.01 11.52
CA PRO A 341 20.18 22.04 10.53
C PRO A 341 18.90 22.71 10.07
N GLU A 342 18.93 24.04 9.92
CA GLU A 342 17.75 24.80 9.52
C GLU A 342 17.17 24.28 8.19
N GLU A 343 18.01 23.87 7.23
CA GLU A 343 17.57 23.25 5.97
C GLU A 343 16.74 21.96 6.18
N THR A 344 17.10 21.15 7.18
CA THR A 344 16.36 19.92 7.51
C THR A 344 15.02 20.27 8.16
N LEU A 345 15.01 21.26 9.05
CA LEU A 345 13.78 21.78 9.64
C LEU A 345 12.85 22.39 8.60
N GLN A 346 13.38 23.13 7.63
CA GLN A 346 12.61 23.69 6.52
C GLN A 346 12.03 22.58 5.64
N THR A 347 12.82 21.57 5.25
CA THR A 347 12.32 20.42 4.47
C THR A 347 11.15 19.73 5.18
N MET A 348 11.28 19.50 6.48
CA MET A 348 10.24 18.88 7.31
C MET A 348 8.99 19.76 7.41
N ARG A 349 9.15 21.06 7.64
CA ARG A 349 8.02 22.00 7.68
C ARG A 349 7.29 22.06 6.34
N THR A 350 8.03 22.07 5.23
CA THR A 350 7.45 21.99 3.87
C THR A 350 6.64 20.70 3.70
N GLU A 351 7.15 19.56 4.16
CA GLU A 351 6.40 18.30 4.15
C GLU A 351 5.11 18.36 5.01
N ILE A 352 5.14 18.94 6.22
CA ILE A 352 3.90 19.18 7.00
C ILE A 352 2.93 19.98 6.17
N PHE A 353 3.39 21.13 5.68
CA PHE A 353 2.54 22.08 5.01
C PHE A 353 1.86 21.41 3.81
N LEU A 354 2.62 20.69 3.00
CA LEU A 354 2.08 19.99 1.85
C LEU A 354 1.11 18.87 2.27
N THR A 355 1.49 18.02 3.23
CA THR A 355 0.64 16.90 3.67
C THR A 355 -0.57 17.32 4.51
N ALA A 356 -0.54 18.47 5.18
CA ALA A 356 -1.63 18.98 5.99
C ALA A 356 -2.69 19.69 5.15
N ASN A 357 -2.29 20.33 4.05
CA ASN A 357 -3.18 21.09 3.19
C ASN A 357 -3.63 20.32 1.95
N TYR A 358 -2.85 19.35 1.48
CA TYR A 358 -3.06 18.69 0.20
C TYR A 358 -3.05 17.15 0.31
N ASP A 359 -3.97 16.51 -0.40
CA ASP A 359 -3.82 15.12 -0.82
C ASP A 359 -3.15 15.14 -2.19
N MET A 360 -2.05 14.40 -2.35
CA MET A 360 -1.33 14.32 -3.62
C MET A 360 -1.08 12.87 -4.01
N ARG A 361 -1.13 12.61 -5.32
CA ARG A 361 -0.89 11.27 -5.88
C ARG A 361 -0.23 11.37 -7.25
N MET A 362 0.60 10.40 -7.62
CA MET A 362 1.23 10.31 -8.93
C MET A 362 0.39 9.42 -9.83
N ASN A 363 -0.24 9.99 -10.85
CA ASN A 363 -1.01 9.21 -11.82
C ASN A 363 -0.05 8.40 -12.70
N LEU A 364 -0.14 7.07 -12.62
CA LEU A 364 0.77 6.16 -13.32
C LEU A 364 0.51 6.07 -14.83
N MET A 365 -0.70 6.40 -15.29
CA MET A 365 -1.02 6.41 -16.72
C MET A 365 -0.52 7.69 -17.36
N THR A 366 -0.89 8.86 -16.83
CA THR A 366 -0.47 10.15 -17.42
C THR A 366 0.98 10.51 -17.09
N GLY A 367 1.53 9.96 -16.00
CA GLY A 367 2.84 10.34 -15.47
C GLY A 367 2.87 11.71 -14.79
N VAL A 368 1.70 12.29 -14.51
CA VAL A 368 1.53 13.62 -13.92
C VAL A 368 1.09 13.47 -12.47
N ALA A 369 1.69 14.26 -11.57
CA ALA A 369 1.22 14.37 -10.19
C ALA A 369 -0.13 15.10 -10.16
N GLU A 370 -1.04 14.65 -9.30
CA GLU A 370 -2.35 15.25 -9.08
C GLU A 370 -2.47 15.68 -7.62
N TYR A 371 -3.30 16.68 -7.37
CA TYR A 371 -3.56 17.20 -6.04
C TYR A 371 -5.04 17.53 -5.82
N ARG A 372 -5.43 17.59 -4.55
CA ARG A 372 -6.64 18.28 -4.10
C ARG A 372 -6.40 18.88 -2.73
N HIS A 373 -7.12 19.93 -2.38
CA HIS A 373 -7.08 20.49 -1.03
C HIS A 373 -7.88 19.61 -0.07
N LYS A 374 -7.31 19.31 1.10
CA LYS A 374 -7.96 18.46 2.11
C LYS A 374 -9.27 19.03 2.66
N TYR A 375 -9.34 20.36 2.78
CA TYR A 375 -10.46 21.07 3.39
C TYR A 375 -11.33 21.84 2.39
N SER A 376 -11.15 21.60 1.09
CA SER A 376 -11.98 22.21 0.04
C SER A 376 -13.30 21.45 -0.11
N GLU A 377 -14.37 22.15 -0.49
CA GLU A 377 -15.63 21.52 -0.89
C GLU A 377 -15.46 20.69 -2.17
N ASP A 378 -14.57 21.14 -3.07
CA ASP A 378 -14.17 20.39 -4.25
C ASP A 378 -13.14 19.32 -3.89
N GLN A 379 -13.56 18.06 -3.93
CA GLN A 379 -12.77 16.86 -3.61
C GLN A 379 -12.18 16.17 -4.85
N THR A 380 -12.26 16.81 -6.02
CA THR A 380 -11.72 16.29 -7.28
C THR A 380 -10.21 16.48 -7.34
N PHE A 381 -9.49 15.46 -7.83
CA PHE A 381 -8.07 15.57 -8.08
C PHE A 381 -7.83 16.33 -9.38
N LYS A 382 -6.91 17.29 -9.34
CA LYS A 382 -6.51 18.15 -10.46
C LYS A 382 -5.03 17.94 -10.78
N PRO A 383 -4.62 18.14 -12.04
CA PRO A 383 -3.21 18.04 -12.40
C PRO A 383 -2.40 19.09 -11.63
N LEU A 384 -1.27 18.67 -11.08
CA LEU A 384 -0.34 19.52 -10.37
C LEU A 384 0.59 20.16 -11.42
N THR A 385 0.15 21.31 -11.95
CA THR A 385 0.86 22.09 -12.96
C THR A 385 2.00 22.91 -12.35
N GLU A 386 2.82 23.54 -13.19
CA GLU A 386 3.88 24.45 -12.73
C GLU A 386 3.31 25.67 -12.01
N GLU A 387 2.18 26.21 -12.48
CA GLU A 387 1.48 27.30 -11.82
C GLU A 387 1.02 26.91 -10.42
N VAL A 388 0.43 25.73 -10.26
CA VAL A 388 0.01 25.20 -8.96
C VAL A 388 1.21 24.98 -8.03
N ARG A 389 2.34 24.49 -8.55
CA ARG A 389 3.60 24.35 -7.77
C ARG A 389 4.07 25.70 -7.24
N ASN A 390 3.96 26.74 -8.07
CA ASN A 390 4.33 28.09 -7.69
C ASN A 390 3.38 28.64 -6.63
N ASP A 391 2.07 28.44 -6.77
CA ASP A 391 1.06 28.85 -5.78
C ASP A 391 1.28 28.17 -4.43
N MET A 392 1.48 26.84 -4.41
CA MET A 392 1.84 26.09 -3.19
C MET A 392 3.09 26.65 -2.52
N THR A 393 4.07 27.12 -3.31
CA THR A 393 5.30 27.71 -2.79
C THR A 393 5.08 29.11 -2.22
N ILE A 394 4.21 29.91 -2.84
CA ILE A 394 3.80 31.22 -2.33
C ILE A 394 3.06 31.06 -1.01
N GLU A 395 2.07 30.17 -0.94
CA GLU A 395 1.31 29.88 0.28
C GLU A 395 2.22 29.38 1.42
N ALA A 396 3.17 28.49 1.11
CA ALA A 396 4.17 28.04 2.08
C ALA A 396 4.95 29.23 2.67
N ARG A 397 5.36 30.20 1.83
CA ARG A 397 6.07 31.42 2.27
C ARG A 397 5.19 32.34 3.10
N GLU A 398 3.92 32.51 2.73
CA GLU A 398 2.95 33.31 3.49
C GLU A 398 2.74 32.75 4.91
N GLN A 399 2.82 31.43 5.08
CA GLN A 399 2.81 30.76 6.39
C GLN A 399 4.15 30.82 7.15
N GLY A 400 5.10 31.62 6.67
CA GLY A 400 6.39 31.86 7.32
C GLY A 400 7.45 30.79 7.06
N LEU A 401 7.23 29.89 6.10
CA LEU A 401 8.25 28.94 5.67
C LEU A 401 9.29 29.63 4.79
N LYS A 402 10.57 29.35 5.05
CA LYS A 402 11.66 29.81 4.18
C LYS A 402 11.86 28.82 3.04
N SER A 403 10.76 28.37 2.44
CA SER A 403 10.75 27.36 1.39
C SER A 403 11.31 27.94 0.09
N TRP A 404 12.27 27.23 -0.49
CA TRP A 404 12.67 27.42 -1.87
C TRP A 404 11.78 26.60 -2.80
N ASP A 405 11.52 27.10 -4.00
CA ASP A 405 10.72 26.42 -5.04
C ASP A 405 11.27 25.01 -5.31
N GLN A 406 12.58 24.80 -5.13
CA GLN A 406 13.21 23.49 -5.25
C GLN A 406 12.74 22.48 -4.21
N ASP A 407 12.44 22.87 -2.98
CA ASP A 407 12.11 21.90 -1.92
C ASP A 407 10.68 21.36 -2.07
N VAL A 408 9.74 22.21 -2.48
CA VAL A 408 8.38 21.80 -2.85
C VAL A 408 8.43 20.86 -4.05
N ASN A 409 9.15 21.23 -5.11
CA ASN A 409 9.32 20.38 -6.29
C ASN A 409 9.99 19.04 -5.96
N ARG A 410 11.07 19.04 -5.18
CA ARG A 410 11.74 17.81 -4.73
C ARG A 410 10.82 16.90 -3.93
N PHE A 411 9.95 17.46 -3.09
CA PHE A 411 8.97 16.66 -2.35
C PHE A 411 7.98 16.01 -3.32
N ILE A 412 7.41 16.79 -4.24
CA ILE A 412 6.40 16.34 -5.19
C ILE A 412 6.96 15.28 -6.15
N ASP A 413 8.17 15.47 -6.64
CA ASP A 413 8.82 14.56 -7.58
C ASP A 413 9.51 13.37 -6.87
N SER A 414 9.36 13.25 -5.55
CA SER A 414 9.91 12.13 -4.77
C SER A 414 8.96 10.93 -4.67
N THR A 415 9.50 9.82 -4.19
CA THR A 415 8.72 8.60 -3.87
C THR A 415 7.79 8.75 -2.66
N ARG A 416 7.68 9.96 -2.07
CA ARG A 416 6.78 10.21 -0.94
C ARG A 416 5.33 10.40 -1.37
N ILE A 417 5.10 10.83 -2.60
CA ILE A 417 3.75 10.88 -3.17
C ILE A 417 3.30 9.46 -3.53
N GLU A 418 2.09 9.10 -3.13
CA GLU A 418 1.50 7.80 -3.41
C GLU A 418 1.29 7.61 -4.91
N LYS A 419 1.55 6.40 -5.42
CA LYS A 419 1.28 6.06 -6.82
C LYS A 419 -0.19 5.68 -6.98
N TYR A 420 -0.83 6.24 -7.99
CA TYR A 420 -2.23 6.01 -8.31
C TYR A 420 -2.36 5.42 -9.72
N ASP A 421 -2.92 4.21 -9.81
CA ASP A 421 -3.34 3.59 -11.07
C ASP A 421 -4.86 3.80 -11.22
N PRO A 422 -5.32 4.72 -12.08
CA PRO A 422 -6.74 5.05 -12.21
C PRO A 422 -7.61 3.86 -12.56
N VAL A 423 -7.15 3.06 -13.53
CA VAL A 423 -7.93 1.93 -14.07
C VAL A 423 -7.99 0.80 -13.05
N ASN A 424 -6.86 0.41 -12.45
CA ASN A 424 -6.87 -0.65 -11.43
C ASN A 424 -7.61 -0.22 -10.17
N THR A 425 -7.52 1.04 -9.76
CA THR A 425 -8.28 1.54 -8.61
C THR A 425 -9.78 1.47 -8.87
N TRP A 426 -10.22 1.87 -10.06
CA TRP A 426 -11.63 1.78 -10.45
C TRP A 426 -12.09 0.31 -10.52
N LEU A 427 -11.34 -0.57 -11.18
CA LEU A 427 -11.64 -2.01 -11.27
C LEU A 427 -11.71 -2.68 -9.89
N ASN A 428 -10.83 -2.31 -8.96
CA ASN A 428 -10.81 -2.86 -7.59
C ASN A 428 -11.97 -2.37 -6.72
N SER A 429 -12.66 -1.29 -7.13
CA SER A 429 -13.82 -0.75 -6.42
C SER A 429 -15.15 -1.39 -6.84
N LEU A 430 -15.13 -2.23 -7.88
CA LEU A 430 -16.34 -2.84 -8.42
C LEU A 430 -16.93 -3.88 -7.46
N GLN A 431 -18.26 -3.97 -7.45
CA GLN A 431 -18.98 -5.04 -6.77
C GLN A 431 -18.85 -6.35 -7.57
N PRO A 432 -19.08 -7.52 -6.94
CA PRO A 432 -19.17 -8.78 -7.68
C PRO A 432 -20.23 -8.70 -8.80
N TRP A 433 -19.96 -9.46 -9.87
CA TRP A 433 -20.90 -9.61 -10.97
C TRP A 433 -22.24 -10.21 -10.49
N ASP A 434 -23.35 -9.64 -10.93
CA ASP A 434 -24.70 -10.02 -10.53
C ASP A 434 -25.29 -11.23 -11.30
N GLY A 435 -24.58 -11.74 -12.32
CA GLY A 435 -25.00 -12.87 -13.14
C GLY A 435 -25.71 -12.51 -14.45
N HIS A 436 -25.99 -11.23 -14.71
CA HIS A 436 -26.62 -10.78 -15.97
C HIS A 436 -25.58 -10.55 -17.08
N ASP A 437 -25.89 -10.93 -18.32
CA ASP A 437 -24.94 -10.80 -19.44
C ASP A 437 -24.94 -9.38 -20.04
N TYR A 438 -24.20 -8.47 -19.40
CA TYR A 438 -24.03 -7.10 -19.88
C TYR A 438 -23.17 -6.99 -21.15
N ILE A 439 -22.32 -7.97 -21.45
CA ILE A 439 -21.57 -8.02 -22.71
C ILE A 439 -22.54 -8.30 -23.88
N HIS A 440 -23.50 -9.20 -23.69
CA HIS A 440 -24.58 -9.43 -24.64
C HIS A 440 -25.40 -8.15 -24.90
N ASP A 441 -25.84 -7.48 -23.83
CA ASP A 441 -26.57 -6.20 -23.94
C ASP A 441 -25.76 -5.14 -24.71
N LEU A 442 -24.46 -5.05 -24.45
CA LEU A 442 -23.57 -4.14 -25.16
C LEU A 442 -23.44 -4.51 -26.64
N ALA A 443 -23.38 -5.80 -26.97
CA ALA A 443 -23.31 -6.27 -28.35
C ALA A 443 -24.56 -5.88 -29.15
N LEU A 444 -25.75 -6.00 -28.55
CA LEU A 444 -27.04 -5.65 -29.16
C LEU A 444 -27.17 -4.16 -29.54
N ARG A 445 -26.42 -3.28 -28.88
CA ARG A 445 -26.40 -1.84 -29.22
C ARG A 445 -25.82 -1.56 -30.61
N VAL A 446 -25.02 -2.47 -31.15
CA VAL A 446 -24.39 -2.34 -32.47
C VAL A 446 -25.17 -3.19 -33.48
N PRO A 447 -26.04 -2.59 -34.31
CA PRO A 447 -26.71 -3.35 -35.36
C PRO A 447 -25.67 -3.81 -36.39
N THR A 448 -25.60 -5.12 -36.61
CA THR A 448 -24.64 -5.71 -37.54
C THR A 448 -25.11 -7.08 -38.04
N ASP A 449 -24.68 -7.42 -39.26
CA ASP A 449 -24.87 -8.74 -39.85
C ASP A 449 -23.67 -9.68 -39.58
N GLN A 450 -22.71 -9.26 -38.75
CA GLN A 450 -21.55 -10.05 -38.38
C GLN A 450 -21.97 -11.17 -37.40
N PRO A 451 -22.08 -12.45 -37.84
CA PRO A 451 -22.64 -13.55 -37.04
C PRO A 451 -21.97 -13.77 -35.68
N HIS A 452 -20.68 -13.48 -35.55
CA HIS A 452 -19.91 -13.75 -34.34
C HIS A 452 -19.55 -12.49 -33.54
N TRP A 453 -20.25 -11.38 -33.79
CA TRP A 453 -19.95 -10.08 -33.16
C TRP A 453 -19.85 -10.15 -31.63
N GLU A 454 -20.85 -10.72 -30.96
CA GLU A 454 -20.89 -10.83 -29.50
C GLU A 454 -19.68 -11.59 -28.94
N LYS A 455 -19.34 -12.73 -29.56
CA LYS A 455 -18.17 -13.55 -29.20
C LYS A 455 -16.88 -12.74 -29.33
N TYR A 456 -16.71 -12.03 -30.44
CA TYR A 456 -15.51 -11.22 -30.68
C TYR A 456 -15.42 -10.00 -29.74
N LEU A 457 -16.55 -9.36 -29.44
CA LEU A 457 -16.64 -8.28 -28.46
C LEU A 457 -16.23 -8.77 -27.07
N ARG A 458 -16.75 -9.93 -26.64
CA ARG A 458 -16.38 -10.59 -25.37
C ARG A 458 -14.87 -10.85 -25.29
N TYR A 459 -14.28 -11.48 -26.31
CA TYR A 459 -12.84 -11.75 -26.35
C TYR A 459 -12.01 -10.48 -26.30
N TRP A 460 -12.42 -9.45 -27.05
CA TRP A 460 -11.74 -8.16 -27.04
C TRP A 460 -11.82 -7.44 -25.68
N LEU A 461 -12.99 -7.42 -25.03
CA LEU A 461 -13.17 -6.82 -23.72
C LEU A 461 -12.34 -7.52 -22.64
N ILE A 462 -12.33 -8.87 -22.64
CA ILE A 462 -11.47 -9.66 -21.74
C ILE A 462 -10.00 -9.32 -22.00
N GLY A 463 -9.56 -9.32 -23.26
CA GLY A 463 -8.19 -8.96 -23.64
C GLY A 463 -7.81 -7.56 -23.16
N MET A 464 -8.72 -6.59 -23.34
CA MET A 464 -8.55 -5.20 -22.92
C MET A 464 -8.36 -5.07 -21.42
N VAL A 465 -9.26 -5.65 -20.62
CA VAL A 465 -9.19 -5.54 -19.15
C VAL A 465 -8.00 -6.32 -18.59
N ARG A 466 -7.62 -7.46 -19.18
CA ARG A 466 -6.37 -8.16 -18.81
C ARG A 466 -5.14 -7.31 -19.07
N GLN A 467 -5.10 -6.59 -20.20
CA GLN A 467 -3.99 -5.67 -20.49
C GLN A 467 -3.94 -4.51 -19.48
N TRP A 468 -5.11 -4.08 -18.97
CA TRP A 468 -5.23 -3.13 -17.89
C TRP A 468 -4.88 -3.67 -16.50
N ARG A 469 -4.49 -4.95 -16.32
CA ARG A 469 -4.02 -5.51 -15.03
C ARG A 469 -2.49 -5.66 -14.99
N GLU A 470 -1.85 -5.32 -13.87
CA GLU A 470 -0.38 -5.34 -13.75
C GLU A 470 0.20 -6.76 -13.62
N SER A 471 -0.60 -7.67 -13.05
CA SER A 471 -0.25 -9.07 -12.84
C SER A 471 -0.17 -9.89 -14.13
N ASP A 472 -0.84 -9.45 -15.19
CA ASP A 472 -0.89 -10.15 -16.47
C ASP A 472 0.25 -9.66 -17.36
N LYS A 473 1.41 -10.33 -17.26
CA LYS A 473 2.49 -10.21 -18.26
C LYS A 473 2.03 -10.83 -19.58
N GLN A 474 1.15 -10.15 -20.29
CA GLN A 474 0.75 -10.58 -21.63
C GLN A 474 1.97 -10.54 -22.55
N LEU A 475 2.25 -11.67 -23.20
CA LEU A 475 3.37 -11.82 -24.13
C LEU A 475 3.15 -11.04 -25.44
N THR A 476 1.89 -10.70 -25.75
CA THR A 476 1.46 -9.93 -26.93
C THR A 476 0.36 -8.95 -26.53
N GLY A 477 0.22 -7.81 -27.21
CA GLY A 477 -0.95 -6.94 -27.05
C GLY A 477 -2.26 -7.64 -27.46
N ASN A 478 -3.41 -6.97 -27.30
CA ASN A 478 -4.73 -7.53 -27.66
C ASN A 478 -4.73 -8.25 -29.01
N ALA A 479 -5.15 -9.52 -29.01
CA ALA A 479 -5.16 -10.36 -30.20
C ALA A 479 -6.17 -9.88 -31.27
N LEU A 480 -7.21 -9.18 -30.84
CA LEU A 480 -8.31 -8.67 -31.67
C LEU A 480 -8.44 -7.16 -31.55
N THR A 481 -8.97 -6.53 -32.60
CA THR A 481 -9.24 -5.10 -32.71
C THR A 481 -10.54 -4.91 -33.50
N PRO A 482 -11.66 -4.58 -32.83
CA PRO A 482 -12.91 -4.27 -33.52
C PRO A 482 -12.74 -3.08 -34.46
N LEU A 483 -13.31 -3.18 -35.65
CA LEU A 483 -13.32 -2.13 -36.68
C LEU A 483 -14.78 -1.88 -37.09
N LEU A 484 -15.35 -0.78 -36.59
CA LEU A 484 -16.72 -0.38 -36.89
C LEU A 484 -16.77 0.33 -38.24
N ILE A 485 -17.57 -0.21 -39.17
CA ILE A 485 -17.65 0.22 -40.57
C ILE A 485 -19.09 0.64 -40.87
N GLY A 486 -19.30 1.89 -41.26
CA GLY A 486 -20.66 2.33 -41.61
C GLY A 486 -20.69 3.78 -42.04
N ARG A 487 -21.86 4.30 -42.41
CA ARG A 487 -21.98 5.70 -42.85
C ARG A 487 -21.53 6.71 -41.79
N GLN A 488 -21.19 7.91 -42.24
CA GLN A 488 -20.94 9.04 -41.33
C GLN A 488 -22.19 9.32 -40.49
N GLY A 489 -22.01 9.65 -39.20
CA GLY A 489 -23.10 10.00 -38.30
C GLY A 489 -23.90 8.80 -37.73
N CYS A 490 -23.54 7.54 -38.00
CA CYS A 490 -24.22 6.38 -37.42
C CYS A 490 -23.83 6.05 -35.97
N GLY A 491 -23.09 6.94 -35.28
CA GLY A 491 -22.80 6.81 -33.85
C GLY A 491 -21.48 6.12 -33.47
N LYS A 492 -20.69 5.59 -34.42
CA LYS A 492 -19.47 4.80 -34.16
C LYS A 492 -18.49 5.43 -33.16
N THR A 493 -18.02 6.64 -33.42
CA THR A 493 -17.04 7.33 -32.56
C THR A 493 -17.61 7.60 -31.16
N ARG A 494 -18.91 7.95 -31.07
CA ARG A 494 -19.58 8.18 -29.80
C ARG A 494 -19.73 6.89 -28.99
N PHE A 495 -20.09 5.79 -29.64
CA PHE A 495 -20.11 4.46 -29.05
C PHE A 495 -18.74 4.08 -28.46
N CYS A 496 -17.66 4.26 -29.22
CA CYS A 496 -16.30 3.99 -28.73
C CYS A 496 -15.96 4.77 -27.45
N LYS A 497 -16.41 6.03 -27.34
CA LYS A 497 -16.16 6.88 -26.16
C LYS A 497 -16.95 6.43 -24.92
N ILE A 498 -18.19 5.99 -25.09
CA ILE A 498 -19.03 5.53 -23.97
C ILE A 498 -18.69 4.10 -23.50
N LEU A 499 -17.80 3.37 -24.20
CA LEU A 499 -17.30 2.08 -23.70
C LEU A 499 -16.55 2.23 -22.36
N LEU A 500 -15.93 3.39 -22.13
CA LEU A 500 -15.32 3.71 -20.85
C LEU A 500 -16.34 4.37 -19.92
N PRO A 501 -16.34 4.01 -18.61
CA PRO A 501 -17.13 4.71 -17.60
C PRO A 501 -16.70 6.17 -17.50
N GLU A 502 -17.57 7.03 -16.97
CA GLU A 502 -17.32 8.47 -16.84
C GLU A 502 -15.98 8.77 -16.17
N GLU A 503 -15.64 8.04 -15.11
CA GLU A 503 -14.40 8.23 -14.35
C GLU A 503 -13.12 7.88 -15.14
N LEU A 504 -13.24 7.15 -16.26
CA LEU A 504 -12.11 6.75 -17.12
C LEU A 504 -12.13 7.38 -18.51
N ARG A 505 -13.07 8.27 -18.81
CA ARG A 505 -13.20 8.90 -20.15
C ARG A 505 -12.00 9.73 -20.56
N ASP A 506 -11.27 10.30 -19.61
CA ASP A 506 -10.05 11.04 -19.88
C ASP A 506 -8.92 10.14 -20.40
N TYR A 507 -9.04 8.82 -20.23
CA TYR A 507 -8.12 7.82 -20.77
C TYR A 507 -8.58 7.26 -22.14
N TYR A 508 -9.52 7.91 -22.80
CA TYR A 508 -9.86 7.68 -24.21
C TYR A 508 -9.13 8.66 -25.12
N ASN A 509 -8.59 8.18 -26.24
CA ASN A 509 -8.01 9.04 -27.27
C ASN A 509 -8.41 8.59 -28.68
N ASP A 510 -8.74 9.53 -29.56
CA ASP A 510 -9.06 9.30 -30.98
C ASP A 510 -8.05 9.93 -31.94
N LYS A 511 -6.99 10.58 -31.41
CA LYS A 511 -5.96 11.26 -32.20
C LYS A 511 -4.59 10.64 -31.97
N LEU A 512 -4.12 9.90 -32.97
CA LEU A 512 -2.76 9.34 -32.99
C LEU A 512 -1.83 10.14 -33.89
N ASN A 513 -0.71 10.62 -33.33
CA ASN A 513 0.34 11.27 -34.09
C ASN A 513 1.39 10.24 -34.56
N PHE A 514 1.22 9.71 -35.78
CA PHE A 514 2.16 8.74 -36.34
C PHE A 514 3.54 9.30 -36.75
N LYS A 515 3.78 10.62 -36.61
CA LYS A 515 5.06 11.23 -36.99
C LYS A 515 6.15 11.05 -35.93
N ASN A 516 5.76 10.85 -34.67
CA ASN A 516 6.69 10.82 -33.55
C ASN A 516 6.53 9.50 -32.77
N GLU A 517 7.57 8.68 -32.80
CA GLU A 517 7.61 7.41 -32.07
C GLU A 517 7.45 7.60 -30.56
N PHE A 518 7.98 8.70 -30.00
CA PHE A 518 7.83 9.01 -28.59
C PHE A 518 6.36 9.24 -28.20
N ASP A 519 5.63 10.03 -28.98
CA ASP A 519 4.20 10.31 -28.72
C ASP A 519 3.36 9.03 -28.81
N LEU A 520 3.68 8.14 -29.74
CA LEU A 520 3.00 6.84 -29.88
C LEU A 520 3.26 5.94 -28.66
N ASN A 521 4.50 5.89 -28.18
CA ASN A 521 4.84 5.13 -26.98
C ASN A 521 4.15 5.70 -25.73
N ILE A 522 4.09 7.02 -25.59
CA ILE A 522 3.34 7.68 -24.49
C ILE A 522 1.85 7.37 -24.61
N ALA A 523 1.29 7.35 -25.81
CA ALA A 523 -0.11 7.02 -26.02
C ALA A 523 -0.43 5.59 -25.50
N LEU A 524 0.45 4.62 -25.75
CA LEU A 524 0.29 3.23 -25.31
C LEU A 524 0.26 3.05 -23.78
N THR A 525 0.89 3.96 -23.04
CA THR A 525 0.96 3.92 -21.56
C THR A 525 -0.09 4.81 -20.90
N SER A 526 -0.56 5.85 -21.60
CA SER A 526 -1.39 6.89 -21.00
C SER A 526 -2.89 6.72 -21.24
N PHE A 527 -3.28 5.94 -22.24
CA PHE A 527 -4.70 5.75 -22.59
C PHE A 527 -5.13 4.30 -22.41
N ALA A 528 -6.33 4.10 -21.87
CA ALA A 528 -6.95 2.80 -21.68
C ALA A 528 -7.52 2.25 -23.01
N LEU A 529 -8.12 3.15 -23.81
CA LEU A 529 -8.70 2.84 -25.11
C LEU A 529 -8.31 3.90 -26.13
N ILE A 530 -7.76 3.46 -27.26
CA ILE A 530 -7.48 4.33 -28.41
C ILE A 530 -8.38 3.95 -29.57
N ASN A 531 -9.13 4.92 -30.09
CA ASN A 531 -9.85 4.79 -31.33
C ASN A 531 -8.98 5.23 -32.52
N ILE A 532 -8.79 4.33 -33.47
CA ILE A 532 -8.15 4.63 -34.75
C ILE A 532 -9.25 5.18 -35.67
N ASP A 533 -9.52 6.47 -35.53
CA ASP A 533 -10.53 7.12 -36.37
C ASP A 533 -10.04 7.28 -37.81
N GLU A 534 -10.98 7.23 -38.75
CA GLU A 534 -10.72 7.25 -40.19
C GLU A 534 -9.64 6.23 -40.60
N PHE A 535 -9.78 4.98 -40.14
CA PHE A 535 -8.79 3.91 -40.32
C PHE A 535 -8.26 3.79 -41.77
N ASP A 536 -9.12 4.01 -42.76
CA ASP A 536 -8.82 3.93 -44.20
C ASP A 536 -7.91 5.05 -44.72
N LYS A 537 -7.74 6.15 -43.99
CA LYS A 537 -6.89 7.29 -44.39
C LYS A 537 -5.43 7.16 -43.95
N THR A 538 -5.10 6.11 -43.21
CA THR A 538 -3.71 5.84 -42.81
C THR A 538 -2.86 5.48 -44.02
N THR A 539 -1.67 6.08 -44.12
CA THR A 539 -0.73 5.79 -45.22
C THR A 539 -0.10 4.40 -45.06
N ASN A 540 0.51 3.86 -46.12
CA ASN A 540 1.21 2.57 -46.06
C ASN A 540 2.29 2.52 -44.97
N SER A 541 3.04 3.63 -44.77
CA SER A 541 4.04 3.72 -43.70
C SER A 541 3.41 3.72 -42.31
N GLN A 542 2.27 4.41 -42.14
CA GLN A 542 1.52 4.43 -40.89
C GLN A 542 0.90 3.07 -40.56
N GLN A 543 0.44 2.33 -41.57
CA GLN A 543 -0.09 0.97 -41.43
C GLN A 543 0.96 -0.02 -40.90
N ILE A 544 2.23 0.12 -41.31
CA ILE A 544 3.34 -0.69 -40.76
C ILE A 544 3.54 -0.38 -39.26
N VAL A 545 3.59 0.91 -38.92
CA VAL A 545 3.72 1.36 -37.52
C VAL A 545 2.54 0.89 -36.68
N LEU A 546 1.31 1.01 -37.21
CA LEU A 546 0.10 0.55 -36.53
C LEU A 546 0.14 -0.95 -36.24
N LYS A 547 0.56 -1.79 -37.19
CA LYS A 547 0.72 -3.24 -36.96
C LYS A 547 1.73 -3.54 -35.85
N TYR A 548 2.82 -2.77 -35.79
CA TYR A 548 3.78 -2.86 -34.70
C TYR A 548 3.12 -2.48 -33.36
N LEU A 549 2.42 -1.35 -33.28
CA LEU A 549 1.70 -0.90 -32.07
C LEU A 549 0.66 -1.93 -31.61
N LEU A 550 -0.13 -2.49 -32.53
CA LEU A 550 -1.10 -3.54 -32.23
C LEU A 550 -0.42 -4.82 -31.69
N SER A 551 0.80 -5.12 -32.12
CA SER A 551 1.55 -6.31 -31.68
C SER A 551 2.29 -6.14 -30.36
N SER A 552 2.79 -4.93 -30.08
CA SER A 552 3.81 -4.71 -29.06
C SER A 552 3.29 -4.87 -27.64
N SER A 553 3.71 -5.91 -26.91
CA SER A 553 3.42 -6.06 -25.47
C SER A 553 4.28 -5.15 -24.60
N ASP A 554 5.53 -4.93 -24.99
CA ASP A 554 6.48 -4.09 -24.28
C ASP A 554 6.46 -2.66 -24.80
N VAL A 555 6.38 -1.68 -23.90
CA VAL A 555 6.61 -0.26 -24.23
C VAL A 555 7.92 0.16 -23.59
N LYS A 556 8.94 0.43 -24.39
CA LYS A 556 10.28 0.80 -23.92
C LYS A 556 10.71 2.08 -24.58
N PHE A 557 10.87 3.13 -23.78
CA PHE A 557 11.40 4.40 -24.29
C PHE A 557 12.18 5.14 -23.20
N ARG A 558 12.99 6.10 -23.63
CA ARG A 558 13.68 7.04 -22.74
C ARG A 558 12.77 8.25 -22.55
N PRO A 559 12.29 8.55 -21.33
CA PRO A 559 11.50 9.76 -21.10
C PRO A 559 12.35 11.02 -21.37
N PRO A 560 11.74 12.18 -21.66
CA PRO A 560 12.44 13.44 -21.79
C PRO A 560 13.27 13.67 -20.52
N TYR A 561 14.54 14.07 -20.69
CA TYR A 561 15.52 14.25 -19.60
C TYR A 561 15.92 12.97 -18.83
N GLY A 562 15.43 11.80 -19.23
CA GLY A 562 15.85 10.51 -18.69
C GLY A 562 17.23 10.09 -19.18
N LYS A 563 18.10 9.60 -18.28
CA LYS A 563 19.42 9.07 -18.65
C LYS A 563 19.34 7.67 -19.27
N THR A 564 18.35 6.88 -18.87
CA THR A 564 18.20 5.46 -19.24
C THR A 564 16.86 5.20 -19.92
N ILE A 565 16.83 4.17 -20.77
CA ILE A 565 15.57 3.62 -21.30
C ILE A 565 14.87 2.91 -20.14
N LYS A 566 13.56 3.14 -20.02
CA LYS A 566 12.71 2.48 -19.04
C LYS A 566 11.67 1.64 -19.77
N GLN A 567 11.28 0.54 -19.16
CA GLN A 567 10.12 -0.23 -19.58
C GLN A 567 8.90 0.33 -18.86
N TYR A 568 7.91 0.73 -19.64
CA TYR A 568 6.60 1.18 -19.17
C TYR A 568 5.56 0.13 -19.45
N ARG A 569 4.52 0.17 -18.63
CA ARG A 569 3.38 -0.70 -18.76
C ARG A 569 2.46 -0.20 -19.86
N ARG A 570 2.00 -1.12 -20.70
CA ARG A 570 1.00 -0.85 -21.73
C ARG A 570 -0.40 -0.97 -21.12
N TYR A 571 -1.21 0.08 -21.23
CA TYR A 571 -2.63 0.04 -20.89
C TYR A 571 -3.52 -0.02 -22.13
N THR A 572 -3.06 0.52 -23.26
CA THR A 572 -3.92 0.77 -24.42
C THR A 572 -4.45 -0.46 -25.14
N SER A 573 -5.77 -0.55 -25.22
CA SER A 573 -6.48 -1.36 -26.21
C SER A 573 -6.92 -0.52 -27.41
N PHE A 574 -7.10 -1.16 -28.56
CA PHE A 574 -7.46 -0.47 -29.80
C PHE A 574 -8.87 -0.85 -30.26
N ILE A 575 -9.56 0.13 -30.82
CA ILE A 575 -10.78 0.00 -31.63
C ILE A 575 -10.61 0.91 -32.86
N GLY A 576 -11.25 0.61 -33.97
CA GLY A 576 -11.18 1.44 -35.18
C GLY A 576 -12.56 1.87 -35.67
N THR A 577 -12.61 3.04 -36.31
CA THR A 577 -13.82 3.53 -36.98
C THR A 577 -13.49 3.95 -38.40
N THR A 578 -14.37 3.63 -39.36
CA THR A 578 -14.23 4.08 -40.75
C THR A 578 -15.58 4.19 -41.44
N ASN A 579 -15.63 5.07 -42.44
CA ASN A 579 -16.77 5.19 -43.36
C ASN A 579 -16.54 4.42 -44.66
N GLN A 580 -15.33 3.92 -44.89
CA GLN A 580 -14.99 3.16 -46.08
C GLN A 580 -15.43 1.70 -45.91
N MET A 581 -16.24 1.20 -46.84
CA MET A 581 -16.78 -0.16 -46.77
C MET A 581 -15.71 -1.25 -46.95
N GLN A 582 -14.61 -0.93 -47.63
CA GLN A 582 -13.48 -1.85 -47.83
C GLN A 582 -12.18 -1.26 -47.27
N PRO A 583 -12.01 -1.20 -45.94
CA PRO A 583 -10.86 -0.55 -45.31
C PRO A 583 -9.61 -1.43 -45.27
N LEU A 584 -9.74 -2.75 -45.44
CA LEU A 584 -8.61 -3.68 -45.32
C LEU A 584 -7.87 -3.81 -46.66
N VAL A 585 -6.60 -3.38 -46.69
CA VAL A 585 -5.75 -3.40 -47.91
C VAL A 585 -4.71 -4.52 -47.88
N ASP A 586 -4.35 -5.04 -46.70
CA ASP A 586 -3.38 -6.13 -46.55
C ASP A 586 -4.07 -7.45 -46.14
N PRO A 587 -4.03 -8.48 -47.01
CA PRO A 587 -4.54 -9.83 -46.73
C PRO A 587 -3.99 -10.47 -45.46
N THR A 588 -2.68 -10.34 -45.22
CA THR A 588 -1.97 -11.07 -44.15
C THR A 588 -2.17 -10.42 -42.76
N GLY A 589 -2.46 -9.12 -42.74
CA GLY A 589 -2.71 -8.33 -41.53
C GLY A 589 -4.17 -8.33 -41.05
N SER A 590 -5.10 -8.86 -41.84
CA SER A 590 -6.55 -8.79 -41.58
C SER A 590 -7.02 -9.66 -40.41
N ARG A 591 -6.23 -10.66 -39.98
CA ARG A 591 -6.61 -11.61 -38.92
C ARG A 591 -6.81 -11.02 -37.52
N ARG A 592 -6.38 -9.77 -37.29
CA ARG A 592 -6.56 -9.07 -36.01
C ARG A 592 -7.75 -8.14 -36.00
N PHE A 593 -8.29 -7.80 -37.16
CA PHE A 593 -9.42 -6.89 -37.27
C PHE A 593 -10.71 -7.68 -37.28
N VAL A 594 -11.66 -7.25 -36.46
CA VAL A 594 -13.04 -7.75 -36.50
C VAL A 594 -13.87 -6.71 -37.21
N CYS A 595 -14.17 -6.93 -38.50
CA CYS A 595 -14.98 -5.99 -39.28
C CYS A 595 -16.45 -6.11 -38.88
N VAL A 596 -17.00 -5.00 -38.40
CA VAL A 596 -18.40 -4.90 -37.96
C VAL A 596 -19.08 -3.87 -38.83
N GLY A 597 -19.78 -4.34 -39.86
CA GLY A 597 -20.57 -3.48 -40.74
C GLY A 597 -21.88 -3.09 -40.08
N ILE A 598 -22.13 -1.78 -39.98
CA ILE A 598 -23.42 -1.21 -39.60
C ILE A 598 -24.28 -1.10 -40.86
N PRO A 599 -25.43 -1.80 -40.94
CA PRO A 599 -26.29 -1.76 -42.11
C PRO A 599 -26.73 -0.33 -42.46
N SER A 600 -26.90 -0.09 -43.77
CA SER A 600 -27.35 1.22 -44.26
C SER A 600 -28.72 1.57 -43.68
N GLY A 601 -28.85 2.78 -43.14
CA GLY A 601 -30.10 3.26 -42.53
C GLY A 601 -30.25 2.96 -41.03
N GLN A 602 -29.38 2.14 -40.45
CA GLN A 602 -29.33 1.88 -39.01
C GLN A 602 -28.26 2.73 -38.33
N ASN A 603 -28.41 2.91 -37.01
CA ASN A 603 -27.47 3.64 -36.16
C ASN A 603 -27.15 2.78 -34.93
N ILE A 604 -25.92 2.91 -34.42
CA ILE A 604 -25.53 2.33 -33.14
C ILE A 604 -26.28 3.06 -32.03
N ASP A 605 -26.75 2.32 -31.04
CA ASP A 605 -27.25 2.90 -29.80
C ASP A 605 -26.08 3.40 -28.94
N PHE A 606 -25.99 4.72 -28.81
CA PHE A 606 -24.94 5.42 -28.08
C PHE A 606 -25.48 6.17 -26.86
N THR A 607 -26.66 5.79 -26.35
CA THR A 607 -27.15 6.29 -25.05
C THR A 607 -26.14 5.95 -23.96
N ASP A 608 -25.95 6.91 -23.05
CA ASP A 608 -24.98 6.79 -21.98
C ASP A 608 -25.62 6.25 -20.69
N ASP A 609 -26.25 5.09 -20.82
CA ASP A 609 -26.98 4.37 -19.77
C ASP A 609 -26.42 2.95 -19.54
N ILE A 610 -25.21 2.69 -20.04
CA ILE A 610 -24.50 1.42 -19.83
C ILE A 610 -24.21 1.26 -18.34
N ASN A 611 -24.52 0.10 -17.77
CA ASN A 611 -24.08 -0.24 -16.42
C ASN A 611 -22.59 -0.65 -16.45
N HIS A 612 -21.68 0.31 -16.58
CA HIS A 612 -20.24 0.02 -16.68
C HIS A 612 -19.73 -0.77 -15.48
N ARG A 613 -20.24 -0.49 -14.28
CA ARG A 613 -19.81 -1.18 -13.06
C ARG A 613 -20.04 -2.69 -13.18
N GLN A 614 -21.22 -3.11 -13.63
CA GLN A 614 -21.52 -4.53 -13.80
C GLN A 614 -20.94 -5.12 -15.10
N LEU A 615 -20.86 -4.35 -16.19
CA LEU A 615 -20.19 -4.79 -17.42
C LEU A 615 -18.74 -5.20 -17.15
N PHE A 616 -17.98 -4.35 -16.45
CA PHE A 616 -16.59 -4.64 -16.12
C PHE A 616 -16.47 -5.65 -14.96
N ALA A 617 -17.44 -5.75 -14.05
CA ALA A 617 -17.49 -6.84 -13.08
C ALA A 617 -17.68 -8.21 -13.77
N GLN A 618 -18.54 -8.30 -14.79
CA GLN A 618 -18.68 -9.50 -15.61
C GLN A 618 -17.36 -9.86 -16.29
N VAL A 619 -16.69 -8.87 -16.91
CA VAL A 619 -15.39 -9.12 -17.57
C VAL A 619 -14.34 -9.61 -16.56
N LEU A 620 -14.28 -9.03 -15.36
CA LEU A 620 -13.37 -9.49 -14.29
C LEU A 620 -13.69 -10.93 -13.86
N HIS A 621 -14.96 -11.27 -13.70
CA HIS A 621 -15.37 -12.64 -13.38
C HIS A 621 -14.92 -13.64 -14.46
N LEU A 622 -15.09 -13.29 -15.74
CA LEU A 622 -14.61 -14.12 -16.85
C LEU A 622 -13.08 -14.29 -16.86
N ILE A 623 -12.34 -13.27 -16.44
CA ILE A 623 -10.88 -13.35 -16.28
C ILE A 623 -10.50 -14.32 -15.16
N GLU A 624 -11.20 -14.24 -14.01
CA GLU A 624 -10.97 -15.12 -12.84
C GLU A 624 -11.28 -16.59 -13.18
N GLU A 625 -12.32 -16.84 -13.96
CA GLU A 625 -12.65 -18.17 -14.50
C GLU A 625 -11.70 -18.65 -15.62
N ASN A 626 -10.67 -17.87 -15.95
CA ASN A 626 -9.71 -18.15 -17.02
C ASN A 626 -10.34 -18.36 -18.40
N GLU A 627 -11.42 -17.63 -18.69
CA GLU A 627 -12.07 -17.65 -19.99
C GLU A 627 -11.06 -17.35 -21.11
N ARG A 628 -11.13 -18.15 -22.17
CA ARG A 628 -10.29 -17.96 -23.38
C ARG A 628 -10.73 -16.68 -24.10
N PHE A 629 -9.76 -15.86 -24.49
CA PHE A 629 -10.00 -14.56 -25.16
C PHE A 629 -9.20 -14.37 -26.45
N TRP A 630 -8.64 -15.46 -26.98
CA TRP A 630 -7.94 -15.50 -28.27
C TRP A 630 -8.62 -16.50 -29.21
N LEU A 631 -8.55 -16.23 -30.50
CA LEU A 631 -9.03 -17.13 -31.54
C LEU A 631 -8.04 -18.29 -31.74
N ASN A 632 -8.56 -19.48 -31.98
CA ASN A 632 -7.79 -20.60 -32.54
C ASN A 632 -7.68 -20.49 -34.07
N ASP A 633 -6.90 -21.37 -34.69
CA ASP A 633 -6.64 -21.30 -36.14
C ASP A 633 -7.91 -21.41 -37.01
N ASP A 634 -8.90 -22.17 -36.58
CA ASP A 634 -10.15 -22.34 -37.34
C ASP A 634 -11.07 -21.12 -37.19
N GLU A 635 -11.15 -20.55 -35.98
CA GLU A 635 -11.84 -19.28 -35.72
C GLU A 635 -11.15 -18.11 -36.44
N ILE A 636 -9.82 -18.14 -36.61
CA ILE A 636 -9.09 -17.16 -37.42
C ILE A 636 -9.49 -17.28 -38.89
N LYS A 637 -9.59 -18.51 -39.44
CA LYS A 637 -10.05 -18.71 -40.83
C LYS A 637 -11.49 -18.22 -41.01
N GLU A 638 -12.35 -18.46 -40.03
CA GLU A 638 -13.73 -17.99 -40.04
C GLU A 638 -13.81 -16.46 -40.03
N LEU A 639 -13.09 -15.81 -39.11
CA LEU A 639 -12.97 -14.35 -39.08
C LEU A 639 -12.44 -13.79 -40.41
N MET A 640 -11.42 -14.43 -40.99
CA MET A 640 -10.86 -14.01 -42.28
C MET A 640 -11.88 -14.11 -43.41
N LYS A 641 -12.70 -15.16 -43.42
CA LYS A 641 -13.79 -15.37 -44.39
C LYS A 641 -14.87 -14.29 -44.24
N GLU A 642 -15.26 -13.97 -43.01
CA GLU A 642 -16.22 -12.89 -42.73
C GLU A 642 -15.70 -11.51 -43.14
N ASN A 643 -14.38 -11.29 -43.01
CA ASN A 643 -13.72 -10.06 -43.42
C ASN A 643 -13.59 -9.90 -44.94
N GLU A 644 -13.82 -10.95 -45.76
CA GLU A 644 -13.66 -10.90 -47.24
C GLU A 644 -14.45 -9.76 -47.88
N ALA A 645 -15.67 -9.49 -47.40
CA ALA A 645 -16.52 -8.42 -47.93
C ALA A 645 -15.94 -7.00 -47.71
N TYR A 646 -15.07 -6.85 -46.71
CA TYR A 646 -14.45 -5.59 -46.28
C TYR A 646 -13.02 -5.43 -46.80
N GLN A 647 -12.55 -6.35 -47.63
CA GLN A 647 -11.23 -6.27 -48.25
C GLN A 647 -11.28 -5.47 -49.55
N ARG A 648 -10.29 -4.60 -49.72
CA ARG A 648 -10.13 -3.82 -50.93
C ARG A 648 -9.54 -4.71 -52.01
N THR A 649 -10.33 -5.03 -53.03
CA THR A 649 -9.81 -5.63 -54.26
C THR A 649 -9.02 -4.58 -55.03
N VAL A 650 -7.73 -4.79 -55.24
CA VAL A 650 -6.91 -3.95 -56.13
C VAL A 650 -7.48 -4.06 -57.55
N PRO A 651 -7.86 -2.96 -58.22
CA PRO A 651 -8.29 -2.99 -59.62
C PRO A 651 -7.27 -3.69 -60.51
N LEU A 652 -7.75 -4.39 -61.53
CA LEU A 652 -6.88 -5.18 -62.41
C LEU A 652 -5.82 -4.31 -63.11
N GLU A 653 -6.17 -3.08 -63.49
CA GLU A 653 -5.23 -2.11 -64.06
C GLU A 653 -4.14 -1.71 -63.06
N GLU A 654 -4.45 -1.61 -61.77
CA GLU A 654 -3.44 -1.31 -60.74
C GLU A 654 -2.50 -2.51 -60.54
N MET A 655 -3.03 -3.74 -60.50
CA MET A 655 -2.22 -4.97 -60.44
C MET A 655 -1.24 -5.07 -61.62
N ILE A 656 -1.72 -4.74 -62.82
CA ILE A 656 -0.91 -4.68 -64.05
C ILE A 656 0.17 -3.60 -63.93
N ALA A 657 -0.19 -2.40 -63.47
CA ALA A 657 0.72 -1.28 -63.33
C ALA A 657 1.85 -1.55 -62.30
N GLU A 658 1.54 -2.25 -61.21
CA GLU A 658 2.49 -2.58 -60.16
C GLU A 658 3.41 -3.74 -60.52
N THR A 659 2.88 -4.75 -61.23
CA THR A 659 3.62 -5.98 -61.55
C THR A 659 4.46 -5.82 -62.80
N PHE A 660 3.98 -5.09 -63.81
CA PHE A 660 4.60 -5.03 -65.12
C PHE A 660 4.98 -3.61 -65.54
N ARG A 661 6.07 -3.50 -66.30
CA ARG A 661 6.43 -2.30 -67.06
C ARG A 661 6.68 -2.65 -68.53
N LYS A 662 6.66 -1.61 -69.36
CA LYS A 662 7.07 -1.73 -70.77
C LYS A 662 8.56 -2.11 -70.81
N PRO A 663 8.95 -3.20 -71.48
CA PRO A 663 10.35 -3.56 -71.64
C PRO A 663 11.15 -2.52 -72.44
N LYS A 664 12.43 -2.36 -72.11
CA LYS A 664 13.41 -1.70 -72.99
C LYS A 664 13.90 -2.72 -74.04
N ASP A 665 14.55 -2.24 -75.10
CA ASP A 665 15.04 -3.11 -76.17
C ASP A 665 16.00 -4.17 -75.61
N GLY A 666 15.65 -5.46 -75.80
CA GLY A 666 16.41 -6.61 -75.33
C GLY A 666 16.05 -7.16 -73.94
N GLU A 667 15.18 -6.52 -73.16
CA GLU A 667 14.89 -6.92 -71.75
C GLU A 667 13.58 -7.68 -71.55
N GLY A 668 12.66 -7.69 -72.52
CA GLY A 668 11.31 -8.23 -72.32
C GLY A 668 11.18 -9.73 -72.59
N ARG A 669 10.06 -10.31 -72.14
CA ARG A 669 9.59 -11.62 -72.62
C ARG A 669 8.11 -11.57 -72.98
N TRP A 670 7.66 -12.51 -73.81
CA TRP A 670 6.23 -12.71 -74.07
C TRP A 670 5.62 -13.45 -72.87
N TRP A 671 4.56 -12.88 -72.29
CA TRP A 671 3.78 -13.48 -71.22
C TRP A 671 2.39 -13.85 -71.75
N GLY A 672 2.00 -15.10 -71.59
CA GLY A 672 0.65 -15.55 -71.92
C GLY A 672 -0.38 -15.04 -70.91
N THR A 673 -1.63 -14.83 -71.33
CA THR A 673 -2.71 -14.45 -70.42
C THR A 673 -2.83 -15.37 -69.19
N SER A 674 -2.67 -16.69 -69.37
CA SER A 674 -2.74 -17.65 -68.26
C SER A 674 -1.56 -17.52 -67.30
N GLU A 675 -0.37 -17.19 -67.78
CA GLU A 675 0.82 -16.97 -66.95
C GLU A 675 0.68 -15.69 -66.13
N VAL A 676 0.15 -14.61 -66.74
CA VAL A 676 -0.16 -13.35 -66.05
C VAL A 676 -1.21 -13.59 -64.95
N LEU A 677 -2.28 -14.34 -65.25
CA LEU A 677 -3.31 -14.68 -64.27
C LEU A 677 -2.74 -15.52 -63.10
N ASN A 678 -1.88 -16.49 -63.39
CA ASN A 678 -1.22 -17.30 -62.35
C ASN A 678 -0.25 -16.49 -61.51
N LEU A 679 0.49 -15.55 -62.11
CA LEU A 679 1.35 -14.63 -61.38
C LEU A 679 0.54 -13.70 -60.48
N PHE A 680 -0.61 -13.21 -60.95
CA PHE A 680 -1.49 -12.41 -60.10
C PHE A 680 -2.09 -13.25 -58.97
N ALA A 681 -2.46 -14.51 -59.22
CA ALA A 681 -2.96 -15.40 -58.17
C ALA A 681 -1.89 -15.72 -57.12
N SER A 682 -0.60 -15.73 -57.48
CA SER A 682 0.49 -15.94 -56.52
C SER A 682 0.92 -14.66 -55.80
N ARG A 683 0.79 -13.48 -56.43
CA ARG A 683 1.23 -12.18 -55.89
C ARG A 683 0.12 -11.44 -55.13
N TYR A 684 -1.14 -11.68 -55.47
CA TYR A 684 -2.32 -11.04 -54.87
C TYR A 684 -3.24 -12.10 -54.27
N ALA A 685 -3.29 -12.18 -52.94
CA ALA A 685 -3.93 -13.28 -52.19
C ALA A 685 -5.44 -13.51 -52.46
N TYR A 686 -6.15 -12.53 -53.03
CA TYR A 686 -7.58 -12.60 -53.36
C TYR A 686 -7.87 -12.50 -54.86
N PHE A 687 -6.82 -12.56 -55.69
CA PHE A 687 -7.01 -12.66 -57.12
C PHE A 687 -7.31 -14.11 -57.51
N GLU A 688 -8.58 -14.41 -57.75
CA GLU A 688 -8.98 -15.71 -58.31
C GLU A 688 -8.84 -15.69 -59.83
N ALA A 689 -7.78 -16.33 -60.33
CA ALA A 689 -7.56 -16.52 -61.77
C ALA A 689 -8.77 -17.16 -62.49
N SER A 690 -9.53 -18.02 -61.79
CA SER A 690 -10.75 -18.65 -62.30
C SER A 690 -11.92 -17.68 -62.49
N LYS A 691 -11.99 -16.59 -61.71
CA LYS A 691 -13.06 -15.57 -61.78
C LYS A 691 -12.73 -14.43 -62.75
N CYS A 692 -11.48 -14.30 -63.21
CA CYS A 692 -11.06 -13.28 -64.18
C CYS A 692 -11.01 -13.86 -65.59
N SER A 693 -11.93 -13.44 -66.47
CA SER A 693 -11.92 -13.92 -67.85
C SER A 693 -10.70 -13.40 -68.64
N PRO A 694 -10.11 -14.20 -69.54
CA PRO A 694 -9.01 -13.74 -70.40
C PRO A 694 -9.35 -12.47 -71.21
N ASN A 695 -10.62 -12.29 -71.55
CA ASN A 695 -11.13 -11.07 -72.21
C ASN A 695 -11.10 -9.84 -71.29
N LYS A 696 -11.42 -10.00 -70.00
CA LYS A 696 -11.35 -8.93 -69.00
C LYS A 696 -9.89 -8.51 -68.77
N LEU A 697 -8.97 -9.48 -68.67
CA LEU A 697 -7.54 -9.21 -68.61
C LEU A 697 -7.02 -8.54 -69.88
N GLY A 698 -7.40 -9.03 -71.06
CA GLY A 698 -6.99 -8.42 -72.32
C GLY A 698 -7.46 -6.97 -72.48
N ARG A 699 -8.66 -6.63 -72.01
CA ARG A 699 -9.15 -5.23 -72.00
C ARG A 699 -8.31 -4.34 -71.09
N ALA A 700 -7.97 -4.81 -69.88
CA ALA A 700 -7.14 -4.04 -68.94
C ALA A 700 -5.69 -3.89 -69.43
N MET A 701 -5.11 -4.95 -70.03
CA MET A 701 -3.74 -4.94 -70.58
C MET A 701 -3.59 -4.02 -71.80
N ASN A 702 -4.65 -3.92 -72.62
CA ASN A 702 -4.71 -3.02 -73.79
C ASN A 702 -5.12 -1.58 -73.45
N ASN A 703 -5.25 -1.25 -72.16
CA ASN A 703 -5.47 0.12 -71.75
C ASN A 703 -4.33 1.02 -72.25
N TYR A 704 -4.68 2.13 -72.92
CA TYR A 704 -3.73 3.06 -73.55
C TYR A 704 -2.62 3.53 -72.58
N ARG A 705 -2.92 3.58 -71.28
CA ARG A 705 -1.96 3.93 -70.22
C ARG A 705 -0.71 3.04 -70.20
N PHE A 706 -0.83 1.76 -70.57
CA PHE A 706 0.28 0.81 -70.51
C PHE A 706 1.05 0.69 -71.83
N ASN A 707 0.35 0.78 -72.96
CA ASN A 707 0.93 0.72 -74.30
C ASN A 707 1.86 -0.50 -74.51
N PHE A 708 1.42 -1.67 -74.04
CA PHE A 708 2.14 -2.94 -74.22
C PHE A 708 1.96 -3.46 -75.65
N LYS A 709 3.01 -4.07 -76.21
CA LYS A 709 2.89 -4.81 -77.47
C LYS A 709 2.17 -6.13 -77.19
N HIS A 710 1.22 -6.53 -78.02
CA HIS A 710 0.55 -7.82 -77.92
C HIS A 710 0.59 -8.57 -79.25
N ARG A 711 0.49 -9.90 -79.19
CA ARG A 711 0.33 -10.79 -80.34
C ARG A 711 -0.66 -11.90 -79.99
N VAL A 712 -1.19 -12.57 -81.00
CA VAL A 712 -2.08 -13.73 -80.81
C VAL A 712 -1.36 -14.98 -81.32
N VAL A 713 -1.20 -15.98 -80.45
CA VAL A 713 -0.57 -17.26 -80.77
C VAL A 713 -1.56 -18.37 -80.38
N ASN A 714 -1.91 -19.24 -81.32
CA ASN A 714 -2.85 -20.36 -81.11
C ASN A 714 -4.20 -19.93 -80.47
N GLY A 715 -4.71 -18.75 -80.83
CA GLY A 715 -5.99 -18.23 -80.32
C GLY A 715 -5.93 -17.59 -78.93
N LEU A 716 -4.76 -17.51 -78.29
CA LEU A 716 -4.54 -16.87 -77.00
C LEU A 716 -3.67 -15.61 -77.15
N SER A 717 -3.95 -14.58 -76.35
CA SER A 717 -3.19 -13.33 -76.37
C SER A 717 -1.92 -13.43 -75.51
N GLU A 718 -0.82 -12.98 -76.08
CA GLU A 718 0.46 -12.81 -75.39
C GLU A 718 0.87 -11.34 -75.39
N TYR A 719 1.47 -10.87 -74.29
CA TYR A 719 1.90 -9.50 -74.10
C TYR A 719 3.41 -9.43 -73.89
N TRP A 720 4.07 -8.44 -74.49
CA TRP A 720 5.50 -8.21 -74.30
C TRP A 720 5.73 -7.37 -73.04
N LEU A 721 6.09 -8.02 -71.94
CA LEU A 721 6.16 -7.43 -70.61
C LEU A 721 7.50 -7.69 -69.92
N MET A 722 7.85 -6.80 -69.00
CA MET A 722 8.95 -6.99 -68.05
C MET A 722 8.35 -6.88 -66.65
N GLU A 723 8.55 -7.91 -65.83
CA GLU A 723 8.16 -7.89 -64.43
C GLU A 723 9.04 -6.88 -63.66
N LYS A 724 8.42 -6.11 -62.76
CA LYS A 724 9.09 -5.09 -61.95
C LYS A 724 9.75 -5.66 -60.70
#